data_AF-A0A6A6DMD9-F1
#
_entry.id   AF-A0A6A6DMD9-F1
#
_cell.length_a   1.000
_cell.length_b   1.000
_cell.length_c   1.000
_cell.angle_alpha   90.00
_cell.angle_beta   90.00
_cell.angle_gamma   90.00
#
_symmetry.space_group_name_H-M   'P 1'
#
loop_
_entity.id
_entity.type
_entity.pdbx_description
1 polymer ?
#
loop_
_entity_poly.entity_id
_entity_poly.type
_entity_poly.pdbx_seq_one_letter_code
_entity_poly.pdbx_strand_id
1 'polypeptide(L)'
;MPLAPVRRSATQIYELSFYASVWRICKSVNKAEFTQPLRTTVQIGLVNAVTRHGTSPSAVVGHSSGEIAAAFAPGALSMPEAIICAYYRGYVSTQQKLKVGMAVIGLGPEDVAPFLKPGVVVACENSTSSTTISGDADKLKEVVMTIMKRSLMFLRASSRVDMAYHSHHMQALVKTYIGFVKEELADKRLTRSNTRVPLFSSATNQVITHAAELRPEYWDANLTSPVQFAPAVSTLVQYQPNNLFLEIGPHSTLGGPLRQISRPFTTCLSTHGITPSSSGRRAASTGNGVCDHTATMPSWASAFRRAPTSTRNGASYMILKASYSVRHVVAHTALVLKESSSVEPVTSLNKHKLTDSYDSEAYEFNISSYSGSIRIKHAEGLVKLKEELTIPTEKIEELPRNMPAQKWYEIVERLCLVYDPEFQGISQLTASTTELKSEDVISNTKARQDAPFLFHLAGIDSCLQLMLAAVTQAAGRNFTQLAAPTLIEELDISRSAMSMNVRAWSSSDGKDVGLDCIADGHVAMRLRGARLTPLEDEKTVVNVDKHAAARLEWYIDLDFLDVSPLFTAPEASNSVKLRLDQLVLLCLLDTHDRLQGLETKEEHFYKFRQWVAREKVHAESGNYPVVKSAPSYVKLSPDARKRQIMEKFSQLSKSQSIGFVATGIIRICEHAEGLFTGKVDTLDLLMKDNVLTEIYNAVSFGFGDFVRMLASTKPNLRILEVGAGNSPAVEATHPIPSTSSPDISARFFAQAKERFATFNLSSSPRHLVLSEDCAVARAPGYVFGNFSGWWLGELDDRKWELYVMPERWDRELKAASFTGADSVVYDAEEPFQYHAAIVASPNKQLIAELKTAGMEVTTATVGDILPADRDIIATLDLESRFFDNISEDRCIVDPRSAQTVGMFRVARAELAVPIFSLEIDTAEPKFTELVASVYQKPDLLDTLRWVESPLQDELEANQVEVDTRAVGLNFRDIMVSMGVLKFGKTPSPDLEITGIVNRVGSKVNHVKVGDRFCGVATDGWFTTHAILLDSLIAKIPETLDFTAGATMPACYTTAVQALIDVNQLQQGQTALIHSAAGGVGHAAIDLAKMVDAEIFATVGSAEKTQSVDIVLNSLSGELLHASWECVAEFRKLVEPGKRDLVGFGKLDLEPFLLNRSYCYVDLAHAMAVRPASVRAITERRVKMLEDGKIHPIGAVSAYEAPTLPTPSATCRTVTPSAKWWSSFQKMPLQSPASRKL
;
A
#
# COMPACT_ATOMS: atom_id res chain seq x y z
N MET A 1 54.14 53.94 13.67
CA MET A 1 52.72 54.28 13.48
C MET A 1 51.88 53.05 13.80
N PRO A 2 50.76 53.20 14.53
CA PRO A 2 50.15 52.13 15.30
C PRO A 2 49.23 51.24 14.44
N LEU A 3 49.37 49.93 14.62
CA LEU A 3 48.38 48.93 14.26
C LEU A 3 47.19 49.03 15.23
N ALA A 4 46.01 49.34 14.71
CA ALA A 4 44.77 49.29 15.46
C ALA A 4 44.36 47.82 15.71
N PRO A 5 43.80 47.48 16.89
CA PRO A 5 43.42 46.11 17.23
C PRO A 5 42.06 45.77 16.60
N VAL A 6 42.06 44.82 15.65
CA VAL A 6 40.83 44.17 15.18
C VAL A 6 40.32 43.25 16.29
N ARG A 7 39.20 43.61 16.91
CA ARG A 7 38.42 42.75 17.81
C ARG A 7 37.96 41.51 17.04
N ARG A 8 38.62 40.38 17.25
CA ARG A 8 38.08 39.04 16.95
C ARG A 8 37.03 38.71 18.01
N SER A 9 35.78 38.51 17.61
CA SER A 9 34.74 37.96 18.49
C SER A 9 35.00 36.47 18.71
N ALA A 10 35.19 36.09 19.98
CA ALA A 10 35.58 34.77 20.44
C ALA A 10 34.42 33.74 20.45
N THR A 11 33.58 33.72 19.43
CA THR A 11 32.37 32.86 19.41
C THR A 11 32.54 31.57 18.61
N GLN A 12 33.50 31.49 17.68
CA GLN A 12 33.66 30.32 16.79
C GLN A 12 34.66 29.25 17.28
N ILE A 13 35.38 29.47 18.37
CA ILE A 13 36.35 28.48 18.91
C ILE A 13 35.77 27.67 20.08
N TYR A 14 34.61 28.05 20.64
CA TYR A 14 33.95 27.29 21.71
C TYR A 14 32.98 26.20 21.21
N GLU A 15 32.53 26.24 19.95
CA GLU A 15 31.59 25.22 19.45
C GLU A 15 32.28 23.89 19.10
N LEU A 16 33.54 23.91 18.68
CA LEU A 16 34.29 22.69 18.31
C LEU A 16 34.72 21.84 19.52
N SER A 17 34.86 22.41 20.72
CA SER A 17 35.09 21.63 21.96
C SER A 17 33.79 21.15 22.61
N PHE A 18 32.66 21.82 22.34
CA PHE A 18 31.35 21.45 22.86
C PHE A 18 30.82 20.17 22.17
N TYR A 19 30.94 20.05 20.85
CA TYR A 19 30.47 18.86 20.12
C TYR A 19 31.26 17.58 20.44
N ALA A 20 32.58 17.69 20.64
CA ALA A 20 33.40 16.55 21.09
C ALA A 20 33.06 16.09 22.53
N SER A 21 32.58 17.01 23.38
CA SER A 21 32.15 16.73 24.76
C SER A 21 30.73 16.16 24.82
N VAL A 22 29.82 16.63 23.98
CA VAL A 22 28.44 16.11 23.84
C VAL A 22 28.42 14.68 23.34
N TRP A 23 29.37 14.28 22.46
CA TRP A 23 29.50 12.90 21.99
C TRP A 23 29.92 11.91 23.11
N ARG A 24 30.66 12.36 24.13
CA ARG A 24 30.92 11.56 25.36
C ARG A 24 29.73 11.54 26.34
N ILE A 25 28.89 12.57 26.34
CA ILE A 25 27.71 12.68 27.23
C ILE A 25 26.59 11.71 26.81
N CYS A 26 26.38 11.44 25.52
CA CYS A 26 25.33 10.51 25.06
C CYS A 26 25.49 9.06 25.56
N LYS A 27 26.70 8.62 25.91
CA LYS A 27 26.94 7.31 26.58
C LYS A 27 26.73 7.34 28.11
N SER A 28 26.64 8.52 28.72
CA SER A 28 26.65 8.73 30.18
C SER A 28 25.30 9.19 30.77
N VAL A 29 24.27 9.47 29.95
CA VAL A 29 22.95 10.01 30.39
C VAL A 29 22.21 9.09 31.38
N ASN A 30 22.52 7.80 31.41
CA ASN A 30 21.88 6.83 32.32
C ASN A 30 22.44 6.85 33.75
N LYS A 31 23.50 7.60 34.04
CA LYS A 31 24.05 7.69 35.40
C LYS A 31 23.30 8.73 36.23
N ALA A 32 22.99 8.38 37.49
CA ALA A 32 22.13 9.17 38.37
C ALA A 32 22.58 10.63 38.57
N GLU A 33 23.89 10.87 38.63
CA GLU A 33 24.50 12.20 38.75
C GLU A 33 24.22 13.12 37.55
N PHE A 34 23.88 12.55 36.39
CA PHE A 34 23.47 13.30 35.21
C PHE A 34 21.95 13.25 35.01
N THR A 35 21.31 12.09 35.19
CA THR A 35 19.88 11.92 34.91
C THR A 35 19.00 12.78 35.81
N GLN A 36 19.31 12.86 37.11
CA GLN A 36 18.48 13.61 38.07
C GLN A 36 18.45 15.13 37.80
N PRO A 37 19.60 15.82 37.68
CA PRO A 37 19.60 17.24 37.34
C PRO A 37 19.08 17.50 35.93
N LEU A 38 19.37 16.63 34.94
CA LEU A 38 18.89 16.79 33.57
C LEU A 38 17.37 16.67 33.48
N ARG A 39 16.78 15.66 34.13
CA ARG A 39 15.31 15.47 34.18
C ARG A 39 14.64 16.68 34.83
N THR A 40 15.17 17.14 35.96
CA THR A 40 14.63 18.31 36.68
C THR A 40 14.73 19.58 35.83
N THR A 41 15.85 19.78 35.13
CA THR A 41 16.03 20.91 34.21
C THR A 41 14.99 20.91 33.09
N VAL A 42 14.75 19.75 32.47
CA VAL A 42 13.73 19.60 31.42
C VAL A 42 12.34 19.88 31.97
N GLN A 43 11.99 19.33 33.14
CA GLN A 43 10.69 19.56 33.78
C GLN A 43 10.47 21.04 34.16
N ILE A 44 11.49 21.71 34.71
CA ILE A 44 11.45 23.17 34.96
C ILE A 44 11.28 23.94 33.65
N GLY A 45 11.96 23.54 32.58
CA GLY A 45 11.82 24.14 31.25
C GLY A 45 10.39 24.03 30.72
N LEU A 46 9.78 22.85 30.85
CA LEU A 46 8.39 22.59 30.46
C LEU A 46 7.42 23.40 31.32
N VAL A 47 7.55 23.40 32.65
CA VAL A 47 6.73 24.23 33.56
C VAL A 47 6.80 25.71 33.14
N ASN A 48 8.00 26.24 32.93
CA ASN A 48 8.16 27.63 32.49
C ASN A 48 7.56 27.90 31.11
N ALA A 49 7.59 26.92 30.20
CA ALA A 49 6.92 27.04 28.91
C ALA A 49 5.39 27.13 29.10
N VAL A 50 4.79 26.21 29.86
CA VAL A 50 3.36 26.20 30.22
C VAL A 50 2.93 27.56 30.76
N THR A 51 3.63 28.03 31.79
CA THR A 51 3.32 29.29 32.49
C THR A 51 3.48 30.51 31.58
N ARG A 52 4.47 30.51 30.68
CA ARG A 52 4.65 31.61 29.69
C ARG A 52 3.50 31.70 28.68
N HIS A 53 2.75 30.62 28.46
CA HIS A 53 1.57 30.60 27.60
C HIS A 53 0.27 30.97 28.32
N GLY A 54 0.35 31.54 29.53
CA GLY A 54 -0.82 31.95 30.29
C GLY A 54 -1.58 30.80 30.94
N THR A 55 -1.07 29.57 30.86
CA THR A 55 -1.64 28.41 31.56
C THR A 55 -0.92 28.24 32.89
N SER A 56 -1.66 28.26 34.00
CA SER A 56 -1.11 27.98 35.34
C SER A 56 -1.80 26.75 35.94
N PRO A 57 -1.06 25.85 36.60
CA PRO A 57 -1.69 24.69 37.25
C PRO A 57 -2.59 25.15 38.40
N SER A 58 -3.75 24.53 38.57
CA SER A 58 -4.63 24.73 39.74
C SER A 58 -4.25 23.85 40.93
N ALA A 59 -3.55 22.74 40.67
CA ALA A 59 -2.97 21.83 41.63
C ALA A 59 -1.74 21.14 41.00
N VAL A 60 -0.78 20.71 41.82
CA VAL A 60 0.39 19.97 41.34
C VAL A 60 0.60 18.71 42.18
N VAL A 61 1.05 17.63 41.56
CA VAL A 61 1.40 16.36 42.21
C VAL A 61 2.74 15.87 41.67
N GLY A 62 3.63 15.44 42.56
CA GLY A 62 4.94 14.90 42.20
C GLY A 62 4.96 13.39 42.18
N HIS A 63 5.92 12.79 41.45
CA HIS A 63 6.27 11.37 41.57
C HIS A 63 7.78 11.26 41.74
N SER A 64 8.26 10.76 42.89
CA SER A 64 9.70 10.58 43.16
C SER A 64 10.46 11.91 42.94
N SER A 65 11.55 11.90 42.18
CA SER A 65 12.34 13.08 41.82
C SER A 65 11.52 14.17 41.09
N GLY A 66 10.41 13.81 40.44
CA GLY A 66 9.53 14.77 39.76
C GLY A 66 8.86 15.75 40.73
N GLU A 67 8.83 15.41 42.02
CA GLU A 67 8.33 16.29 43.07
C GLU A 67 9.19 17.55 43.27
N ILE A 68 10.47 17.51 42.89
CA ILE A 68 11.35 18.71 42.85
C ILE A 68 10.79 19.74 41.86
N ALA A 69 10.37 19.29 40.68
CA ALA A 69 9.73 20.16 39.69
C ALA A 69 8.30 20.55 40.10
N ALA A 70 7.56 19.66 40.74
CA ALA A 70 6.23 19.95 41.30
C ALA A 70 6.30 21.01 42.42
N ALA A 71 7.40 21.06 43.19
CA ALA A 71 7.66 22.11 44.16
C ALA A 71 8.09 23.45 43.53
N PHE A 72 8.76 23.40 42.38
CA PHE A 72 9.12 24.59 41.62
C PHE A 72 7.88 25.26 40.99
N ALA A 73 6.96 24.49 40.41
CA ALA A 73 5.78 24.99 39.69
C ALA A 73 4.90 26.00 40.46
N PRO A 74 4.57 25.80 41.76
CA PRO A 74 3.82 26.75 42.57
C PRO A 74 4.69 27.86 43.17
N GLY A 75 5.99 27.88 42.86
CA GLY A 75 6.97 28.83 43.40
C GLY A 75 7.54 28.47 44.77
N ALA A 76 7.27 27.26 45.28
CA ALA A 76 7.76 26.82 46.59
C ALA A 76 9.30 26.66 46.60
N LEU A 77 9.86 26.21 45.48
CA LEU A 77 11.29 26.29 45.18
C LEU A 77 11.56 27.28 44.05
N SER A 78 12.69 27.99 44.12
CA SER A 78 13.24 28.69 42.95
C SER A 78 13.99 27.71 42.05
N MET A 79 14.22 28.12 40.80
CA MET A 79 14.98 27.31 39.85
C MET A 79 16.36 26.89 40.38
N PRO A 80 17.18 27.78 40.98
CA PRO A 80 18.46 27.37 41.58
C PRO A 80 18.28 26.32 42.69
N GLU A 81 17.30 26.51 43.57
CA GLU A 81 17.06 25.57 44.68
C GLU A 81 16.63 24.18 44.19
N ALA A 82 15.77 24.13 43.16
CA ALA A 82 15.34 22.90 42.54
C ALA A 82 16.51 22.17 41.86
N ILE A 83 17.40 22.90 41.17
CA ILE A 83 18.60 22.31 40.57
C ILE A 83 19.60 21.84 41.62
N ILE A 84 19.80 22.58 42.71
CA ILE A 84 20.64 22.17 43.85
C ILE A 84 20.11 20.85 44.44
N CYS A 85 18.81 20.78 44.71
CA CYS A 85 18.18 19.57 45.24
C CYS A 85 18.36 18.38 44.29
N ALA A 86 18.18 18.57 42.98
CA ALA A 86 18.34 17.49 41.99
C ALA A 86 19.80 17.07 41.77
N TYR A 87 20.73 18.03 41.79
CA TYR A 87 22.16 17.79 41.62
C TYR A 87 22.69 16.95 42.77
N TYR A 88 22.49 17.37 44.02
CA TYR A 88 23.00 16.60 45.17
C TYR A 88 22.29 15.25 45.31
N ARG A 89 21.01 15.13 44.96
CA ARG A 89 20.28 13.85 44.96
C ARG A 89 20.89 12.85 43.96
N GLY A 90 21.30 13.33 42.78
CA GLY A 90 22.07 12.56 41.81
C GLY A 90 23.48 12.24 42.28
N TYR A 91 24.20 13.24 42.80
CA TYR A 91 25.58 13.11 43.28
C TYR A 91 25.72 12.06 44.39
N VAL A 92 24.87 12.09 45.43
CA VAL A 92 24.97 11.10 46.52
C VAL A 92 24.67 9.68 46.05
N SER A 93 23.91 9.52 44.96
CA SER A 93 23.62 8.20 44.37
C SER A 93 24.89 7.54 43.82
N THR A 94 25.91 8.33 43.43
CA THR A 94 27.22 7.80 43.00
C THR A 94 28.01 7.12 44.12
N GLN A 95 27.65 7.36 45.37
CA GLN A 95 28.30 6.78 46.53
C GLN A 95 27.75 5.37 46.86
N GLN A 96 26.67 4.94 46.20
CA GLN A 96 26.09 3.62 46.35
C GLN A 96 26.92 2.57 45.60
N LYS A 97 27.33 1.51 46.31
CA LYS A 97 28.15 0.41 45.75
C LYS A 97 27.44 -0.94 45.76
N LEU A 98 26.28 -1.05 46.39
CA LEU A 98 25.51 -2.29 46.49
C LEU A 98 24.82 -2.62 45.17
N LYS A 99 24.65 -3.92 44.89
CA LYS A 99 23.89 -4.41 43.73
C LYS A 99 22.40 -4.41 44.04
N VAL A 100 21.72 -3.36 43.60
CA VAL A 100 20.31 -3.10 43.89
C VAL A 100 19.57 -2.69 42.61
N GLY A 101 18.24 -2.71 42.62
CA GLY A 101 17.45 -2.29 41.46
C GLY A 101 15.98 -2.00 41.76
N MET A 102 15.22 -1.73 40.69
CA MET A 102 13.77 -1.50 40.74
C MET A 102 13.05 -2.22 39.60
N ALA A 103 11.80 -2.62 39.80
CA ALA A 103 10.94 -3.22 38.78
C ALA A 103 9.50 -2.72 38.88
N VAL A 104 8.81 -2.56 37.74
CA VAL A 104 7.39 -2.19 37.69
C VAL A 104 6.55 -3.45 37.44
N ILE A 105 5.56 -3.68 38.29
CA ILE A 105 4.68 -4.84 38.30
C ILE A 105 3.27 -4.38 37.96
N GLY A 106 2.61 -5.05 37.02
CA GLY A 106 1.21 -4.79 36.62
C GLY A 106 0.18 -5.31 37.64
N LEU A 107 0.45 -5.15 38.93
CA LEU A 107 -0.40 -5.56 40.05
C LEU A 107 -0.47 -4.41 41.07
N GLY A 108 -1.57 -4.30 41.80
CA GLY A 108 -1.71 -3.33 42.90
C GLY A 108 -0.80 -3.64 44.09
N PRO A 109 -0.60 -2.71 45.02
CA PRO A 109 0.30 -2.91 46.16
C PRO A 109 -0.15 -4.07 47.07
N GLU A 110 -1.47 -4.25 47.25
CA GLU A 110 -2.05 -5.36 48.00
C GLU A 110 -1.81 -6.71 47.32
N ASP A 111 -1.92 -6.76 45.99
CA ASP A 111 -1.70 -7.97 45.19
C ASP A 111 -0.21 -8.34 45.10
N VAL A 112 0.69 -7.36 45.18
CA VAL A 112 2.15 -7.58 45.18
C VAL A 112 2.66 -8.05 46.54
N ALA A 113 2.04 -7.62 47.64
CA ALA A 113 2.50 -7.88 49.00
C ALA A 113 2.80 -9.37 49.30
N PRO A 114 1.99 -10.36 48.88
CA PRO A 114 2.25 -11.79 49.11
C PRO A 114 3.53 -12.32 48.45
N PHE A 115 4.05 -11.61 47.44
CA PHE A 115 5.23 -12.02 46.68
C PHE A 115 6.53 -11.38 47.21
N LEU A 116 6.44 -10.36 48.05
CA LEU A 116 7.61 -9.63 48.54
C LEU A 116 8.46 -10.48 49.49
N LYS A 117 9.78 -10.33 49.37
CA LYS A 117 10.78 -10.99 50.22
C LYS A 117 11.55 -9.96 51.05
N PRO A 118 12.06 -10.32 52.25
CA PRO A 118 12.91 -9.42 53.04
C PRO A 118 14.09 -8.88 52.24
N GLY A 119 14.18 -7.56 52.07
CA GLY A 119 15.16 -6.90 51.19
C GLY A 119 14.57 -6.33 49.90
N VAL A 120 13.31 -6.61 49.59
CA VAL A 120 12.52 -6.00 48.52
C VAL A 120 11.28 -5.34 49.12
N VAL A 121 11.04 -4.08 48.79
CA VAL A 121 9.94 -3.27 49.31
C VAL A 121 9.13 -2.65 48.17
N VAL A 122 7.90 -2.23 48.46
CA VAL A 122 7.14 -1.35 47.57
C VAL A 122 7.78 0.04 47.60
N ALA A 123 8.25 0.48 46.44
CA ALA A 123 8.91 1.77 46.24
C ALA A 123 7.95 2.84 45.72
N CYS A 124 7.00 2.45 44.87
CA CYS A 124 5.95 3.33 44.36
C CYS A 124 4.63 2.59 44.27
N GLU A 125 3.57 3.18 44.81
CA GLU A 125 2.19 2.82 44.55
C GLU A 125 1.67 3.70 43.40
N ASN A 126 1.70 3.18 42.16
CA ASN A 126 1.39 4.00 40.98
C ASN A 126 -0.11 4.00 40.66
N SER A 127 -0.83 2.88 40.81
CA SER A 127 -2.28 2.76 40.64
C SER A 127 -2.80 1.48 41.34
N THR A 128 -4.11 1.25 41.29
CA THR A 128 -4.76 0.01 41.77
C THR A 128 -4.27 -1.25 41.05
N SER A 129 -3.59 -1.13 39.91
CA SER A 129 -3.06 -2.25 39.14
C SER A 129 -1.62 -2.01 38.65
N SER A 130 -0.85 -1.15 39.33
CA SER A 130 0.54 -0.85 38.95
C SER A 130 1.38 -0.45 40.17
N THR A 131 2.43 -1.22 40.44
CA THR A 131 3.31 -1.04 41.60
C THR A 131 4.77 -1.11 41.18
N THR A 132 5.61 -0.20 41.69
CA THR A 132 7.07 -0.31 41.55
C THR A 132 7.67 -0.89 42.82
N ILE A 133 8.44 -1.96 42.70
CA ILE A 133 9.19 -2.58 43.81
C ILE A 133 10.69 -2.27 43.68
N SER A 134 11.41 -2.17 44.80
CA SER A 134 12.85 -1.91 44.82
C SER A 134 13.56 -2.70 45.92
N GLY A 135 14.84 -3.03 45.72
CA GLY A 135 15.59 -3.80 46.71
C GLY A 135 16.88 -4.43 46.20
N ASP A 136 17.34 -5.46 46.92
CA ASP A 136 18.47 -6.30 46.54
C ASP A 136 18.25 -6.92 45.15
N ALA A 137 19.21 -6.78 44.23
CA ALA A 137 19.02 -7.18 42.84
C ALA A 137 18.65 -8.67 42.67
N ASP A 138 19.26 -9.55 43.45
CA ASP A 138 19.01 -11.00 43.38
C ASP A 138 17.62 -11.36 43.88
N LYS A 139 17.21 -10.79 45.03
CA LYS A 139 15.87 -11.03 45.60
C LYS A 139 14.78 -10.41 44.73
N LEU A 140 15.04 -9.23 44.17
CA LEU A 140 14.12 -8.57 43.22
C LEU A 140 13.85 -9.46 42.01
N LYS A 141 14.90 -10.08 41.45
CA LYS A 141 14.78 -11.02 40.33
C LYS A 141 13.93 -12.24 40.69
N GLU A 142 14.11 -12.80 41.89
CA GLU A 142 13.29 -13.92 42.37
C GLU A 142 11.81 -13.55 42.52
N VAL A 143 11.52 -12.38 43.10
CA VAL A 143 10.13 -11.88 43.25
C VAL A 143 9.48 -11.73 41.88
N VAL A 144 10.14 -11.08 40.92
CA VAL A 144 9.64 -10.90 39.55
C VAL A 144 9.38 -12.24 38.87
N MET A 145 10.33 -13.19 38.94
CA MET A 145 10.16 -14.52 38.33
C MET A 145 9.01 -15.31 38.96
N THR A 146 8.77 -15.14 40.27
CA THR A 146 7.67 -15.81 40.97
C THR A 146 6.31 -15.28 40.49
N ILE A 147 6.20 -13.96 40.30
CA ILE A 147 4.99 -13.32 39.77
C ILE A 147 4.74 -13.74 38.32
N MET A 148 5.79 -13.78 37.46
CA MET A 148 5.68 -14.23 36.05
C MET A 148 5.10 -15.65 35.92
N LYS A 149 5.41 -16.55 36.87
CA LYS A 149 4.93 -17.94 36.83
C LYS A 149 3.46 -18.09 37.23
N ARG A 150 2.88 -17.13 37.94
CA ARG A 150 1.55 -17.24 38.56
C ARG A 150 0.47 -16.36 37.93
N SER A 151 0.84 -15.37 37.10
CA SER A 151 -0.12 -14.45 36.48
C SER A 151 0.15 -14.22 34.99
N LEU A 152 -0.89 -14.30 34.16
CA LEU A 152 -0.89 -14.07 32.70
C LEU A 152 -0.70 -12.59 32.28
N MET A 153 -0.32 -11.70 33.20
CA MET A 153 -0.29 -10.25 32.95
C MET A 153 1.07 -9.72 32.52
N PHE A 154 1.02 -8.64 31.73
CA PHE A 154 2.15 -7.93 31.14
C PHE A 154 3.13 -7.42 32.23
N LEU A 155 4.35 -7.95 32.24
CA LEU A 155 5.45 -7.49 33.10
C LEU A 155 6.46 -6.69 32.28
N ARG A 156 6.70 -5.43 32.66
CA ARG A 156 7.82 -4.65 32.13
C ARG A 156 8.94 -4.65 33.15
N ALA A 157 9.81 -5.66 33.09
CA ALA A 157 11.06 -5.66 33.85
C ALA A 157 11.92 -4.48 33.37
N SER A 158 12.07 -3.45 34.21
CA SER A 158 12.93 -2.31 33.89
C SER A 158 14.38 -2.65 34.21
N SER A 159 15.11 -3.22 33.25
CA SER A 159 16.57 -3.25 33.30
C SER A 159 17.09 -1.88 32.85
N ARG A 160 17.60 -1.05 33.79
CA ARG A 160 18.58 0.05 33.59
C ARG A 160 18.79 0.98 34.80
N VAL A 161 18.10 0.79 35.93
CA VAL A 161 18.30 1.61 37.14
C VAL A 161 19.07 0.80 38.19
N ASP A 162 20.37 1.10 38.33
CA ASP A 162 21.27 0.45 39.30
C ASP A 162 21.15 1.07 40.71
N MET A 163 19.92 1.40 41.12
CA MET A 163 19.61 2.06 42.40
C MET A 163 18.27 1.57 42.93
N ALA A 164 18.15 1.35 44.24
CA ALA A 164 16.87 1.05 44.91
C ALA A 164 16.34 2.29 45.65
N TYR A 165 15.84 3.28 44.89
CA TYR A 165 15.18 4.46 45.47
C TYR A 165 13.96 4.05 46.30
N HIS A 166 13.60 4.89 47.29
CA HIS A 166 12.43 4.68 48.16
C HIS A 166 12.51 3.36 48.94
N SER A 167 13.72 3.03 49.40
CA SER A 167 13.98 1.84 50.20
C SER A 167 14.99 2.14 51.30
N HIS A 168 15.16 1.17 52.21
CA HIS A 168 16.17 1.21 53.26
C HIS A 168 17.60 1.45 52.75
N HIS A 169 17.91 1.14 51.48
CA HIS A 169 19.22 1.41 50.87
C HIS A 169 19.56 2.90 50.75
N MET A 170 18.56 3.79 50.78
CA MET A 170 18.77 5.24 50.65
C MET A 170 19.09 5.92 52.00
N GLN A 171 18.85 5.24 53.13
CA GLN A 171 19.02 5.78 54.48
C GLN A 171 20.46 6.23 54.79
N ALA A 172 21.46 5.55 54.22
CA ALA A 172 22.86 5.94 54.39
C ALA A 172 23.22 7.20 53.59
N LEU A 173 22.60 7.39 52.42
CA LEU A 173 22.92 8.47 51.48
C LEU A 173 22.18 9.77 51.81
N VAL A 174 20.98 9.64 52.40
CA VAL A 174 20.11 10.77 52.67
C VAL A 174 20.71 11.76 53.65
N LYS A 175 21.47 11.30 54.66
CA LYS A 175 22.15 12.18 55.62
C LYS A 175 23.15 13.11 54.93
N THR A 176 23.96 12.56 54.04
CA THR A 176 24.92 13.33 53.22
C THR A 176 24.20 14.28 52.26
N TYR A 177 23.13 13.81 51.63
CA TYR A 177 22.30 14.62 50.73
C TYR A 177 21.71 15.85 51.44
N ILE A 178 21.10 15.64 52.61
CA ILE A 178 20.51 16.72 53.39
C ILE A 178 21.59 17.66 53.93
N GLY A 179 22.77 17.16 54.29
CA GLY A 179 23.91 18.00 54.69
C GLY A 179 24.26 19.04 53.62
N PHE A 180 24.46 18.60 52.38
CA PHE A 180 24.76 19.50 51.26
C PHE A 180 23.61 20.45 50.93
N VAL A 181 22.37 19.95 50.91
CA VAL A 181 21.21 20.80 50.64
C VAL A 181 21.01 21.85 51.75
N LYS A 182 21.29 21.52 53.01
CA LYS A 182 21.25 22.47 54.12
C LYS A 182 22.31 23.56 53.96
N GLU A 183 23.56 23.18 53.70
CA GLU A 183 24.68 24.12 53.56
C GLU A 183 24.42 25.16 52.47
N GLU A 184 23.93 24.74 51.31
CA GLU A 184 23.66 25.63 50.18
C GLU A 184 22.41 26.51 50.34
N LEU A 185 21.44 26.07 51.17
CA LEU A 185 20.12 26.68 51.28
C LEU A 185 19.83 27.35 52.64
N ALA A 186 20.79 27.36 53.58
CA ALA A 186 20.62 27.70 55.00
C ALA A 186 20.02 29.09 55.30
N ASP A 187 20.12 30.08 54.40
CA ASP A 187 19.71 31.48 54.69
C ASP A 187 18.68 32.09 53.73
N LYS A 188 18.19 31.35 52.72
CA LYS A 188 17.44 31.95 51.58
C LYS A 188 15.92 31.71 51.56
N ARG A 189 15.38 30.95 52.52
CA ARG A 189 13.98 30.45 52.48
C ARG A 189 12.97 31.17 53.38
N LEU A 190 13.42 32.07 54.26
CA LEU A 190 12.58 32.71 55.30
C LEU A 190 11.65 33.84 54.79
N THR A 191 11.71 34.22 53.51
CA THR A 191 10.98 35.39 52.97
C THR A 191 9.85 35.08 51.98
N ARG A 192 9.58 33.80 51.64
CA ARG A 192 8.49 33.45 50.70
C ARG A 192 7.20 33.09 51.44
N SER A 193 6.21 33.98 51.41
CA SER A 193 4.86 33.72 51.94
C SER A 193 3.93 33.13 50.86
N ASN A 194 3.29 31.99 51.20
CA ASN A 194 2.21 31.25 50.53
C ASN A 194 2.42 30.80 49.08
N THR A 195 2.29 29.50 48.83
CA THR A 195 2.18 28.96 47.46
C THR A 195 0.75 29.18 46.97
N ARG A 196 0.57 29.86 45.83
CA ARG A 196 -0.78 30.10 45.27
C ARG A 196 -1.47 28.83 44.74
N VAL A 197 -0.72 27.75 44.58
CA VAL A 197 -1.16 26.48 44.00
C VAL A 197 -0.79 25.35 44.97
N PRO A 198 -1.75 24.51 45.42
CA PRO A 198 -1.49 23.42 46.35
C PRO A 198 -0.64 22.30 45.71
N LEU A 199 0.35 21.82 46.45
CA LEU A 199 1.16 20.65 46.11
C LEU A 199 0.67 19.42 46.88
N PHE A 200 0.16 18.43 46.17
CA PHE A 200 -0.22 17.13 46.72
C PHE A 200 1.03 16.25 46.75
N SER A 201 1.62 16.08 47.93
CA SER A 201 2.85 15.31 48.10
C SER A 201 2.59 13.82 47.97
N SER A 202 3.32 13.14 47.10
CA SER A 202 3.35 11.66 47.09
C SER A 202 4.40 11.09 48.05
N ALA A 203 5.29 11.90 48.61
CA ALA A 203 6.24 11.48 49.64
C ALA A 203 5.60 11.41 51.04
N THR A 204 4.70 12.35 51.37
CA THR A 204 4.07 12.44 52.70
C THR A 204 2.56 12.23 52.69
N ASN A 205 1.92 12.20 51.51
CA ASN A 205 0.46 12.17 51.34
C ASN A 205 -0.25 13.37 52.02
N GLN A 206 0.44 14.52 52.08
CA GLN A 206 -0.11 15.78 52.62
C GLN A 206 -0.25 16.82 51.51
N VAL A 207 -1.17 17.77 51.71
CA VAL A 207 -1.34 18.94 50.83
C VAL A 207 -0.51 20.09 51.37
N ILE A 208 0.54 20.45 50.63
CA ILE A 208 1.47 21.51 50.99
C ILE A 208 1.00 22.82 50.38
N THR A 209 0.83 23.83 51.22
CA THR A 209 0.37 25.18 50.84
C THR A 209 1.34 26.28 51.26
N HIS A 210 2.38 25.94 52.04
CA HIS A 210 3.41 26.87 52.47
C HIS A 210 4.80 26.34 52.09
N ALA A 211 5.59 27.19 51.43
CA ALA A 211 6.95 26.85 51.00
C ALA A 211 7.87 26.45 52.18
N ALA A 212 7.57 26.93 53.39
CA ALA A 212 8.27 26.57 54.64
C ALA A 212 8.14 25.08 55.02
N GLU A 213 7.22 24.33 54.41
CA GLU A 213 7.07 22.91 54.63
C GLU A 213 8.11 22.09 53.81
N LEU A 214 8.66 22.64 52.73
CA LEU A 214 9.67 22.01 51.85
C LEU A 214 11.11 22.28 52.30
N ARG A 215 11.34 22.23 53.62
CA ARG A 215 12.66 22.35 54.23
C ARG A 215 13.60 21.22 53.80
N PRO A 216 14.93 21.34 53.96
CA PRO A 216 15.86 20.27 53.61
C PRO A 216 15.43 18.89 54.14
N GLU A 217 14.88 18.82 55.36
CA GLU A 217 14.35 17.59 55.98
C GLU A 217 13.24 16.91 55.16
N TYR A 218 12.45 17.67 54.40
CA TYR A 218 11.41 17.10 53.53
C TYR A 218 11.99 16.18 52.46
N TRP A 219 13.16 16.54 51.93
CA TRP A 219 13.84 15.78 50.88
C TRP A 219 14.40 14.46 51.38
N ASP A 220 14.41 14.24 52.71
CA ASP A 220 14.66 12.92 53.28
C ASP A 220 13.52 11.96 52.92
N ALA A 221 12.29 12.32 53.30
CA ALA A 221 11.10 11.55 53.01
C ALA A 221 10.91 11.32 51.50
N ASN A 222 11.19 12.32 50.65
CA ASN A 222 11.11 12.16 49.20
C ASN A 222 12.14 11.15 48.62
N LEU A 223 13.27 10.91 49.28
CA LEU A 223 14.29 9.97 48.81
C LEU A 223 14.12 8.57 49.42
N THR A 224 13.63 8.48 50.65
CA THR A 224 13.64 7.26 51.46
C THR A 224 12.28 6.60 51.62
N SER A 225 11.17 7.35 51.60
CA SER A 225 9.82 6.82 51.80
C SER A 225 9.18 6.32 50.50
N PRO A 226 8.25 5.35 50.55
CA PRO A 226 7.48 4.93 49.38
C PRO A 226 6.69 6.08 48.74
N VAL A 227 6.68 6.13 47.41
CA VAL A 227 5.92 7.12 46.64
C VAL A 227 4.45 6.70 46.60
N GLN A 228 3.61 7.39 47.36
CA GLN A 228 2.16 7.21 47.44
C GLN A 228 1.46 8.01 46.34
N PHE A 229 1.71 7.66 45.08
CA PHE A 229 1.19 8.42 43.94
C PHE A 229 -0.32 8.25 43.75
N ALA A 230 -0.84 7.02 43.83
CA ALA A 230 -2.27 6.78 43.72
C ALA A 230 -3.08 7.50 44.83
N PRO A 231 -2.71 7.39 46.12
CA PRO A 231 -3.36 8.16 47.20
C PRO A 231 -3.30 9.68 46.99
N ALA A 232 -2.14 10.22 46.58
CA ALA A 232 -1.99 11.66 46.37
C ALA A 232 -2.87 12.17 45.20
N VAL A 233 -2.95 11.42 44.10
CA VAL A 233 -3.83 11.74 42.96
C VAL A 233 -5.30 11.60 43.33
N SER A 234 -5.68 10.55 44.08
CA SER A 234 -7.05 10.40 44.57
C SER A 234 -7.46 11.58 45.46
N THR A 235 -6.57 12.04 46.34
CA THR A 235 -6.79 13.22 47.19
C THR A 235 -6.94 14.48 46.34
N LEU A 236 -6.14 14.64 45.27
CA LEU A 236 -6.26 15.75 44.32
C LEU A 236 -7.60 15.74 43.58
N VAL A 237 -8.03 14.57 43.08
CA VAL A 237 -9.33 14.42 42.38
C VAL A 237 -10.50 14.69 43.31
N GLN A 238 -10.41 14.31 44.58
CA GLN A 238 -11.43 14.65 45.58
C GLN A 238 -11.43 16.15 45.90
N TYR A 239 -10.26 16.78 45.98
CA TYR A 239 -10.12 18.21 46.24
C TYR A 239 -10.66 19.07 45.09
N GLN A 240 -10.46 18.64 43.84
CA GLN A 240 -10.97 19.31 42.65
C GLN A 240 -11.53 18.26 41.68
N PRO A 241 -12.87 18.10 41.53
CA PRO A 241 -13.45 17.21 40.54
C PRO A 241 -13.36 17.80 39.11
N ASN A 242 -13.37 16.96 38.07
CA ASN A 242 -13.25 17.33 36.65
C ASN A 242 -11.89 17.95 36.25
N ASN A 243 -10.80 17.24 36.54
CA ASN A 243 -9.45 17.71 36.25
C ASN A 243 -8.99 17.40 34.82
N LEU A 244 -8.17 18.30 34.26
CA LEU A 244 -7.28 18.03 33.14
C LEU A 244 -5.88 17.74 33.70
N PHE A 245 -5.39 16.52 33.55
CA PHE A 245 -4.03 16.18 33.99
C PHE A 245 -3.03 16.47 32.86
N LEU A 246 -1.96 17.21 33.17
CA LEU A 246 -0.82 17.40 32.27
C LEU A 246 0.44 16.77 32.87
N GLU A 247 0.88 15.63 32.33
CA GLU A 247 2.12 14.97 32.78
C GLU A 247 3.35 15.75 32.29
N ILE A 248 4.12 16.33 33.24
CA ILE A 248 5.36 17.08 32.96
C ILE A 248 6.58 16.16 33.10
N GLY A 249 7.18 15.77 31.97
CA GLY A 249 8.36 14.92 31.97
C GLY A 249 8.95 14.70 30.58
N PRO A 250 10.16 14.11 30.51
CA PRO A 250 10.80 13.75 29.26
C PRO A 250 10.25 12.45 28.66
N HIS A 251 9.16 11.87 29.17
CA HIS A 251 8.40 10.75 28.56
C HIS A 251 7.09 10.58 29.35
N SER A 252 6.03 10.14 28.69
CA SER A 252 4.72 9.82 29.30
C SER A 252 4.78 8.46 30.00
N THR A 253 5.18 8.45 31.26
CA THR A 253 5.35 7.23 32.07
C THR A 253 4.19 6.99 33.04
N LEU A 254 3.45 8.04 33.40
CA LEU A 254 2.38 8.01 34.39
C LEU A 254 0.98 8.11 33.78
N GLY A 255 0.86 8.38 32.47
CA GLY A 255 -0.44 8.43 31.79
C GLY A 255 -1.30 7.15 31.93
N GLY A 256 -0.68 5.95 31.98
CA GLY A 256 -1.39 4.70 32.26
C GLY A 256 -1.95 4.66 33.70
N PRO A 257 -1.09 4.77 34.72
CA PRO A 257 -1.51 4.88 36.12
C PRO A 257 -2.56 5.97 36.40
N LEU A 258 -2.41 7.16 35.82
CA LEU A 258 -3.38 8.27 35.97
C LEU A 258 -4.78 7.90 35.48
N ARG A 259 -4.89 7.24 34.31
CA ARG A 259 -6.18 6.75 33.78
C ARG A 259 -6.81 5.65 34.64
N GLN A 260 -5.99 4.85 35.31
CA GLN A 260 -6.47 3.80 36.21
C GLN A 260 -7.02 4.38 37.53
N ILE A 261 -6.45 5.48 38.01
CA ILE A 261 -6.91 6.19 39.21
C ILE A 261 -8.17 7.04 38.93
N SER A 262 -8.28 7.64 37.73
CA SER A 262 -9.34 8.59 37.36
C SER A 262 -10.32 8.02 36.31
N ARG A 263 -11.54 7.59 36.72
CA ARG A 263 -12.62 7.05 35.84
C ARG A 263 -13.58 8.16 35.33
N PRO A 264 -14.53 7.86 34.42
CA PRO A 264 -14.45 8.01 32.97
C PRO A 264 -14.45 9.47 32.43
N PHE A 265 -14.49 10.51 33.27
CA PHE A 265 -14.62 11.92 32.82
C PHE A 265 -13.32 12.74 32.85
N THR A 266 -12.15 12.08 32.87
CA THR A 266 -10.86 12.74 33.04
C THR A 266 -10.00 12.62 31.78
N THR A 267 -9.67 13.76 31.16
CA THR A 267 -8.72 13.83 30.04
C THR A 267 -7.30 13.90 30.59
N CYS A 268 -6.46 12.91 30.26
CA CYS A 268 -5.05 12.88 30.63
C CYS A 268 -4.21 13.25 29.41
N LEU A 269 -3.56 14.41 29.46
CA LEU A 269 -2.59 14.86 28.49
C LEU A 269 -1.18 14.62 29.01
N SER A 270 -0.27 14.29 28.11
CA SER A 270 1.14 14.18 28.44
C SER A 270 1.95 15.09 27.54
N THR A 271 2.93 15.80 28.08
CA THR A 271 3.99 16.38 27.25
C THR A 271 4.79 15.20 26.72
N HIS A 272 4.45 14.64 25.54
CA HIS A 272 5.35 13.66 24.96
C HIS A 272 6.70 14.38 24.75
N GLY A 273 7.75 13.75 25.23
CA GLY A 273 9.15 14.14 25.07
C GLY A 273 9.98 12.87 25.20
N ILE A 274 11.29 12.95 25.32
CA ILE A 274 12.28 12.79 24.28
C ILE A 274 12.68 11.29 24.30
N THR A 275 12.33 10.50 23.28
CA THR A 275 12.82 9.11 23.18
C THR A 275 14.29 9.10 22.72
N PRO A 276 15.08 8.04 23.01
CA PRO A 276 16.49 7.98 22.61
C PRO A 276 16.75 7.93 21.10
N SER A 277 15.72 8.05 20.26
CA SER A 277 15.82 8.23 18.81
C SER A 277 15.32 9.63 18.45
N SER A 278 16.27 10.48 18.07
CA SER A 278 16.15 11.75 17.32
C SER A 278 14.85 12.58 17.42
N SER A 279 15.05 13.81 17.91
CA SER A 279 14.19 15.01 17.82
C SER A 279 13.07 15.16 18.86
N GLY A 280 13.44 15.67 20.04
CA GLY A 280 12.54 16.14 21.10
C GLY A 280 11.59 17.32 20.76
N ARG A 281 11.41 17.68 19.47
CA ARG A 281 10.49 18.75 19.04
C ARG A 281 9.12 18.22 18.55
N ARG A 282 9.05 17.00 17.98
CA ARG A 282 7.79 16.42 17.45
C ARG A 282 6.83 15.90 18.51
N ALA A 283 7.32 15.64 19.71
CA ALA A 283 6.51 15.06 20.77
C ALA A 283 5.65 16.13 21.50
N ALA A 284 6.03 17.41 21.42
CA ALA A 284 5.22 18.51 21.95
C ALA A 284 3.95 18.80 21.11
N SER A 285 3.91 18.41 19.82
CA SER A 285 2.77 18.72 18.93
C SER A 285 1.62 17.71 19.02
N THR A 286 1.87 16.44 19.34
CA THR A 286 0.81 15.42 19.49
C THR A 286 0.01 15.55 20.79
N GLY A 287 0.58 16.18 21.84
CA GLY A 287 -0.20 16.63 22.99
C GLY A 287 -1.13 17.81 22.69
N ASN A 288 -0.82 18.61 21.66
CA ASN A 288 -1.57 19.83 21.32
C ASN A 288 -2.87 19.54 20.56
N GLY A 289 -2.96 18.46 19.78
CA GLY A 289 -4.18 18.12 19.02
C GLY A 289 -5.38 17.75 19.90
N VAL A 290 -5.15 17.28 21.13
CA VAL A 290 -6.23 16.94 22.08
C VAL A 290 -6.61 18.15 22.95
N CYS A 291 -5.71 19.12 23.13
CA CYS A 291 -6.00 20.37 23.86
C CYS A 291 -7.04 21.26 23.17
N ASP A 292 -7.05 21.30 21.83
CA ASP A 292 -7.94 22.17 21.05
C ASP A 292 -9.42 21.72 21.08
N HIS A 293 -9.73 20.49 21.54
CA HIS A 293 -11.10 19.97 21.63
C HIS A 293 -11.80 20.18 22.99
N THR A 294 -11.10 20.68 24.01
CA THR A 294 -11.71 21.05 25.30
C THR A 294 -11.60 22.56 25.51
N ALA A 295 -12.75 23.26 25.47
CA ALA A 295 -12.91 24.68 25.13
C ALA A 295 -12.32 25.77 26.09
N THR A 296 -11.15 25.61 26.72
CA THR A 296 -10.68 26.60 27.73
C THR A 296 -9.17 26.98 27.80
N MET A 297 -8.30 26.76 26.79
CA MET A 297 -6.90 27.27 26.88
C MET A 297 -6.31 27.92 25.60
N PRO A 298 -5.45 28.97 25.70
CA PRO A 298 -4.75 29.59 24.56
C PRO A 298 -3.58 28.73 24.03
N SER A 299 -3.26 28.84 22.72
CA SER A 299 -2.29 27.98 22.04
C SER A 299 -0.81 28.24 22.41
N TRP A 300 -0.05 27.15 22.50
CA TRP A 300 1.35 27.10 22.96
C TRP A 300 2.41 27.44 21.90
N ALA A 301 2.02 28.06 20.78
CA ALA A 301 2.89 28.28 19.62
C ALA A 301 3.97 29.37 19.80
N SER A 302 4.00 30.10 20.92
CA SER A 302 4.94 31.23 21.15
C SER A 302 6.25 30.90 21.89
N ALA A 303 6.52 29.63 22.26
CA ALA A 303 7.60 29.26 23.19
C ALA A 303 9.04 29.34 22.62
N PHE A 304 9.22 29.37 21.29
CA PHE A 304 10.54 29.37 20.65
C PHE A 304 11.02 30.74 20.15
N ARG A 305 10.29 31.83 20.41
CA ARG A 305 10.75 33.20 20.08
C ARG A 305 11.23 33.94 21.33
N ARG A 306 12.52 33.83 21.62
CA ARG A 306 13.28 34.92 22.26
C ARG A 306 14.54 35.18 21.43
N ALA A 307 14.36 35.89 20.32
CA ALA A 307 15.37 36.83 19.84
C ALA A 307 15.23 38.12 20.69
N PRO A 308 16.33 38.86 20.95
CA PRO A 308 16.39 39.86 21.99
C PRO A 308 15.64 41.15 21.62
N THR A 309 14.63 41.51 22.41
CA THR A 309 14.12 42.88 22.48
C THR A 309 14.93 43.67 23.52
N SER A 310 16.12 44.12 23.13
CA SER A 310 16.66 45.37 23.67
C SER A 310 16.60 46.41 22.56
N THR A 311 15.61 47.30 22.66
CA THR A 311 15.56 48.55 21.92
C THR A 311 16.76 49.41 22.30
N ARG A 312 17.86 49.29 21.55
CA ARG A 312 18.72 50.45 21.29
C ARG A 312 18.24 51.04 19.97
N ASN A 313 17.62 52.21 20.07
CA ASN A 313 17.37 53.11 18.96
C ASN A 313 18.64 53.25 18.10
N GLY A 314 18.50 53.09 16.79
CA GLY A 314 19.52 53.50 15.82
C GLY A 314 20.04 52.43 14.87
N ALA A 315 19.16 51.78 14.10
CA ALA A 315 19.40 51.40 12.71
C ALA A 315 18.13 50.76 12.15
N SER A 316 17.39 51.52 11.33
CA SER A 316 16.33 50.99 10.49
C SER A 316 16.92 49.91 9.57
N TYR A 317 16.68 48.63 9.85
CA TYR A 317 16.72 47.64 8.78
C TYR A 317 15.52 47.94 7.88
N MET A 318 15.77 48.54 6.72
CA MET A 318 14.80 48.53 5.63
C MET A 318 14.46 47.07 5.33
N ILE A 319 13.33 46.60 5.82
CA ILE A 319 12.71 45.39 5.29
C ILE A 319 12.24 45.79 3.90
N LEU A 320 13.00 45.40 2.87
CA LEU A 320 12.67 45.64 1.47
C LEU A 320 11.22 45.18 1.21
N LYS A 321 10.42 46.03 0.56
CA LYS A 321 9.16 45.67 -0.12
C LYS A 321 9.44 44.76 -1.34
N ALA A 322 10.31 43.77 -1.20
CA ALA A 322 10.80 42.98 -2.33
C ALA A 322 9.91 41.75 -2.53
N SER A 323 9.27 41.66 -3.69
CA SER A 323 8.86 40.38 -4.28
C SER A 323 10.03 39.84 -5.12
N TYR A 324 9.97 38.56 -5.48
CA TYR A 324 10.94 38.00 -6.43
C TYR A 324 10.22 37.17 -7.49
N SER A 325 10.86 37.09 -8.64
CA SER A 325 10.42 36.29 -9.77
C SER A 325 11.48 35.25 -10.06
N VAL A 326 11.06 34.00 -10.11
CA VAL A 326 11.87 32.88 -10.55
C VAL A 326 11.38 32.47 -11.93
N ARG A 327 12.28 32.27 -12.88
CA ARG A 327 11.96 31.94 -14.27
C ARG A 327 12.72 30.73 -14.73
N HIS A 328 12.09 29.97 -15.62
CA HIS A 328 12.65 28.79 -16.26
C HIS A 328 13.30 27.82 -15.25
N VAL A 329 12.53 27.49 -14.20
CA VAL A 329 12.98 26.55 -13.16
C VAL A 329 12.87 25.14 -13.69
N VAL A 330 13.99 24.46 -13.86
CA VAL A 330 14.05 23.05 -14.25
C VAL A 330 14.40 22.22 -13.01
N ALA A 331 13.55 21.27 -12.63
CA ALA A 331 13.82 20.30 -11.59
C ALA A 331 14.33 18.99 -12.21
N HIS A 332 15.54 18.59 -11.83
CA HIS A 332 16.26 17.46 -12.40
C HIS A 332 16.09 16.18 -11.57
N THR A 333 16.21 16.30 -10.24
CA THR A 333 16.20 15.13 -9.35
C THR A 333 15.70 15.54 -7.98
N ALA A 334 14.69 14.84 -7.46
CA ALA A 334 14.22 15.04 -6.10
C ALA A 334 15.29 14.62 -5.07
N LEU A 335 15.53 15.45 -4.06
CA LEU A 335 16.43 15.10 -2.97
C LEU A 335 15.71 14.20 -1.96
N VAL A 336 16.06 12.91 -1.93
CA VAL A 336 15.53 11.96 -0.94
C VAL A 336 16.26 12.14 0.39
N LEU A 337 15.55 12.66 1.39
CA LEU A 337 16.07 12.84 2.75
C LEU A 337 15.85 11.54 3.55
N LYS A 338 16.94 10.82 3.86
CA LYS A 338 16.89 9.66 4.76
C LYS A 338 17.15 10.10 6.19
N GLU A 339 16.37 9.58 7.15
CA GLU A 339 16.46 9.96 8.57
C GLU A 339 17.85 9.76 9.19
N SER A 340 18.67 8.88 8.60
CA SER A 340 20.02 8.52 9.05
C SER A 340 21.16 9.32 8.39
N SER A 341 20.89 10.17 7.40
CA SER A 341 21.94 10.88 6.64
C SER A 341 21.66 12.38 6.57
N SER A 342 22.60 13.21 7.01
CA SER A 342 22.59 14.63 6.71
C SER A 342 23.04 14.83 5.26
N VAL A 343 22.22 15.50 4.45
CA VAL A 343 22.60 15.92 3.10
C VAL A 343 22.75 17.43 3.11
N GLU A 344 23.87 17.94 2.59
CA GLU A 344 24.13 19.37 2.46
C GLU A 344 23.68 19.86 1.08
N PRO A 345 22.61 20.67 0.98
CA PRO A 345 22.26 21.36 -0.26
C PRO A 345 23.16 22.60 -0.42
N VAL A 346 23.76 22.73 -1.59
CA VAL A 346 24.56 23.87 -2.03
C VAL A 346 23.79 24.64 -3.08
N THR A 347 23.45 25.89 -2.76
CA THR A 347 22.87 26.85 -3.69
C THR A 347 23.95 27.82 -4.17
N SER A 348 24.18 27.89 -5.48
CA SER A 348 25.04 28.91 -6.10
C SER A 348 24.19 29.92 -6.84
N LEU A 349 24.58 31.20 -6.76
CA LEU A 349 23.93 32.30 -7.45
C LEU A 349 24.98 33.07 -8.26
N ASN A 350 24.84 33.09 -9.58
CA ASN A 350 25.73 33.78 -10.50
C ASN A 350 24.95 34.82 -11.28
N LYS A 351 25.55 35.98 -11.56
CA LYS A 351 24.87 36.99 -12.38
C LYS A 351 24.71 36.44 -13.80
N HIS A 352 23.50 36.46 -14.34
CA HIS A 352 23.22 35.86 -15.64
C HIS A 352 23.79 36.74 -16.75
N LYS A 353 24.71 36.21 -17.55
CA LYS A 353 25.31 36.93 -18.67
C LYS A 353 24.43 36.78 -19.91
N LEU A 354 24.04 37.89 -20.52
CA LEU A 354 23.37 37.91 -21.83
C LEU A 354 24.38 37.80 -22.96
N THR A 355 25.57 38.40 -22.76
CA THR A 355 26.75 38.29 -23.61
C THR A 355 28.00 38.33 -22.71
N ASP A 356 29.19 38.11 -23.27
CA ASP A 356 30.45 38.25 -22.52
C ASP A 356 30.69 39.67 -21.97
N SER A 357 29.94 40.66 -22.50
CA SER A 357 30.07 42.08 -22.19
C SER A 357 28.87 42.67 -21.45
N TYR A 358 27.77 41.92 -21.28
CA TYR A 358 26.53 42.44 -20.72
C TYR A 358 25.88 41.47 -19.74
N ASP A 359 25.75 41.91 -18.49
CA ASP A 359 25.03 41.17 -17.46
C ASP A 359 23.54 41.54 -17.46
N SER A 360 22.70 40.54 -17.21
CA SER A 360 21.28 40.72 -16.87
C SER A 360 21.10 41.24 -15.44
N GLU A 361 19.91 41.79 -15.16
CA GLU A 361 19.43 42.02 -13.79
C GLU A 361 19.07 40.72 -13.05
N ALA A 362 18.90 39.63 -13.80
CA ALA A 362 18.63 38.30 -13.25
C ALA A 362 19.93 37.58 -12.86
N TYR A 363 19.81 36.68 -11.89
CA TYR A 363 20.84 35.77 -11.47
C TYR A 363 20.46 34.35 -11.84
N GLU A 364 21.39 33.58 -12.39
CA GLU A 364 21.25 32.15 -12.53
C GLU A 364 21.50 31.48 -11.17
N PHE A 365 20.55 30.66 -10.73
CA PHE A 365 20.69 29.85 -9.53
C PHE A 365 20.83 28.38 -9.90
N ASN A 366 21.63 27.65 -9.10
CA ASN A 366 21.75 26.20 -9.18
C ASN A 366 21.69 25.62 -7.77
N ILE A 367 20.89 24.57 -7.58
CA ILE A 367 20.74 23.83 -6.32
C ILE A 367 21.25 22.42 -6.55
N SER A 368 22.17 21.98 -5.69
CA SER A 368 22.82 20.67 -5.80
C SER A 368 23.10 20.09 -4.41
N SER A 369 23.25 18.77 -4.27
CA SER A 369 23.72 18.13 -3.03
C SER A 369 25.05 17.41 -3.23
N TYR A 370 25.77 17.21 -2.14
CA TYR A 370 27.06 16.49 -2.14
C TYR A 370 26.97 15.21 -1.29
N SER A 371 27.29 14.06 -1.91
CA SER A 371 27.24 12.74 -1.28
C SER A 371 28.61 12.16 -0.91
N GLY A 372 29.64 13.00 -0.82
CA GLY A 372 31.03 12.60 -0.51
C GLY A 372 31.85 12.17 -1.73
N SER A 373 31.21 11.73 -2.82
CA SER A 373 31.88 11.35 -4.08
C SER A 373 31.25 11.97 -5.32
N ILE A 374 29.94 12.27 -5.30
CA ILE A 374 29.18 12.77 -6.45
C ILE A 374 28.35 13.99 -6.03
N ARG A 375 28.36 15.03 -6.87
CA ARG A 375 27.47 16.20 -6.76
C ARG A 375 26.24 15.95 -7.62
N ILE A 376 25.06 15.95 -6.99
CA ILE A 376 23.77 15.73 -7.67
C ILE A 376 23.11 17.08 -7.88
N LYS A 377 22.76 17.43 -9.12
CA LYS A 377 22.02 18.66 -9.42
C LYS A 377 20.52 18.42 -9.20
N HIS A 378 19.85 19.28 -8.45
CA HIS A 378 18.43 19.18 -8.11
C HIS A 378 17.57 20.13 -8.91
N ALA A 379 17.95 21.40 -8.99
CA ALA A 379 17.19 22.41 -9.70
C ALA A 379 18.08 23.54 -10.21
N GLU A 380 17.66 24.20 -11.29
CA GLU A 380 18.29 25.41 -11.79
C GLU A 380 17.28 26.35 -12.42
N GLY A 381 17.64 27.62 -12.58
CA GLY A 381 16.80 28.62 -13.24
C GLY A 381 17.34 30.02 -13.05
N LEU A 382 16.50 31.01 -13.32
CA LEU A 382 16.82 32.43 -13.15
C LEU A 382 16.01 33.02 -12.00
N VAL A 383 16.59 33.93 -11.23
CA VAL A 383 15.90 34.68 -10.18
C VAL A 383 16.22 36.17 -10.28
N LYS A 384 15.21 37.01 -10.10
CA LYS A 384 15.36 38.47 -10.02
C LYS A 384 14.44 39.06 -8.97
N LEU A 385 14.84 40.21 -8.42
CA LEU A 385 13.96 41.02 -7.59
C LEU A 385 12.88 41.67 -8.47
N LYS A 386 11.68 41.85 -7.93
CA LYS A 386 10.54 42.47 -8.60
C LYS A 386 9.87 43.46 -7.64
N GLU A 387 9.20 44.46 -8.21
CA GLU A 387 8.31 45.33 -7.45
C GLU A 387 6.96 44.63 -7.21
N GLU A 388 6.23 45.06 -6.19
CA GLU A 388 4.94 44.48 -5.78
C GLU A 388 3.92 44.58 -6.93
N LEU A 389 3.34 43.44 -7.32
CA LEU A 389 2.39 43.37 -8.44
C LEU A 389 0.97 43.70 -7.96
N THR A 390 0.40 44.79 -8.48
CA THR A 390 -1.03 45.10 -8.36
C THR A 390 -1.77 44.53 -9.56
N ILE A 391 -2.54 43.47 -9.36
CA ILE A 391 -3.30 42.81 -10.43
C ILE A 391 -4.77 42.76 -9.99
N PRO A 392 -5.75 43.06 -10.88
CA PRO A 392 -7.15 43.07 -10.50
C PRO A 392 -7.59 41.69 -9.99
N THR A 393 -8.21 41.71 -8.82
CA THR A 393 -8.76 40.54 -8.13
C THR A 393 -9.97 40.00 -8.89
N GLU A 394 -9.87 38.79 -9.43
CA GLU A 394 -11.05 38.01 -9.80
C GLU A 394 -11.58 37.27 -8.58
N LYS A 395 -12.91 37.22 -8.40
CA LYS A 395 -13.52 36.50 -7.29
C LYS A 395 -13.42 34.98 -7.51
N ILE A 396 -13.25 34.24 -6.41
CA ILE A 396 -13.45 32.80 -6.37
C ILE A 396 -14.88 32.49 -6.84
N GLU A 397 -15.00 31.51 -7.72
CA GLU A 397 -16.28 30.94 -8.14
C GLU A 397 -16.53 29.66 -7.33
N GLU A 398 -17.71 29.48 -6.76
CA GLU A 398 -18.08 28.19 -6.17
C GLU A 398 -18.24 27.16 -7.30
N LEU A 399 -17.18 26.39 -7.55
CA LEU A 399 -17.20 25.34 -8.57
C LEU A 399 -18.10 24.17 -8.10
N PRO A 400 -18.81 23.50 -9.02
CA PRO A 400 -19.92 22.59 -8.68
C PRO A 400 -19.51 21.35 -7.88
N ARG A 401 -18.24 20.93 -7.94
CA ARG A 401 -17.75 19.78 -7.16
C ARG A 401 -17.08 20.26 -5.88
N ASN A 402 -17.69 19.95 -4.74
CA ASN A 402 -17.09 20.14 -3.42
C ASN A 402 -16.35 18.86 -2.98
N MET A 403 -15.07 18.99 -2.63
CA MET A 403 -14.21 17.89 -2.15
C MET A 403 -13.76 18.16 -0.71
N PRO A 404 -14.21 17.35 0.26
CA PRO A 404 -13.73 17.47 1.64
C PRO A 404 -12.21 17.29 1.72
N ALA A 405 -11.51 18.19 2.41
CA ALA A 405 -10.04 18.19 2.51
C ALA A 405 -9.47 16.85 3.00
N GLN A 406 -10.06 16.25 4.03
CA GLN A 406 -9.62 14.95 4.54
C GLN A 406 -9.69 13.85 3.46
N LYS A 407 -10.78 13.84 2.69
CA LYS A 407 -10.97 12.88 1.59
C LYS A 407 -9.98 13.12 0.46
N TRP A 408 -9.62 14.37 0.18
CA TRP A 408 -8.55 14.70 -0.78
C TRP A 408 -7.22 14.10 -0.31
N TYR A 409 -6.84 14.28 0.95
CA TYR A 409 -5.60 13.71 1.49
C TYR A 409 -5.61 12.17 1.54
N GLU A 410 -6.76 11.53 1.81
CA GLU A 410 -6.93 10.08 1.69
C GLU A 410 -6.77 9.58 0.24
N ILE A 411 -7.25 10.33 -0.76
CA ILE A 411 -7.04 10.01 -2.18
C ILE A 411 -5.55 10.04 -2.52
N VAL A 412 -4.84 11.07 -2.08
CA VAL A 412 -3.43 11.29 -2.40
C VAL A 412 -2.52 10.30 -1.63
N GLU A 413 -2.89 9.93 -0.39
CA GLU A 413 -2.23 8.89 0.40
C GLU A 413 -2.31 7.50 -0.25
N ARG A 414 -3.46 7.13 -0.84
CA ARG A 414 -3.60 5.86 -1.59
C ARG A 414 -2.66 5.76 -2.80
N LEU A 415 -2.12 6.89 -3.25
CA LEU A 415 -1.17 7.00 -4.35
C LEU A 415 0.27 7.21 -3.87
N CYS A 416 0.53 6.85 -2.60
CA CYS A 416 1.83 6.89 -1.94
C CYS A 416 2.40 8.30 -1.69
N LEU A 417 1.59 9.37 -1.81
CA LEU A 417 1.94 10.70 -1.30
C LEU A 417 1.33 10.93 0.08
N VAL A 418 2.11 10.69 1.12
CA VAL A 418 1.71 10.92 2.50
C VAL A 418 2.16 12.30 2.93
N TYR A 419 1.22 13.25 3.03
CA TYR A 419 1.49 14.59 3.56
C TYR A 419 1.36 14.61 5.08
N ASP A 420 2.41 15.07 5.75
CA ASP A 420 2.32 15.43 7.17
C ASP A 420 1.30 16.57 7.39
N PRO A 421 0.67 16.67 8.58
CA PRO A 421 -0.34 17.71 8.86
C PRO A 421 0.11 19.15 8.55
N GLU A 422 1.41 19.44 8.60
CA GLU A 422 1.94 20.76 8.27
C GLU A 422 1.82 21.13 6.79
N PHE A 423 1.82 20.13 5.91
CA PHE A 423 1.62 20.22 4.46
C PHE A 423 0.18 19.96 4.04
N GLN A 424 -0.73 19.69 4.98
CA GLN A 424 -2.16 19.53 4.72
C GLN A 424 -2.91 20.88 4.77
N GLY A 425 -2.51 21.83 3.91
CA GLY A 425 -3.04 23.20 3.92
C GLY A 425 -4.36 23.42 3.16
N ILE A 426 -4.88 22.40 2.47
CA ILE A 426 -6.16 22.47 1.73
C ILE A 426 -7.33 22.41 2.71
N SER A 427 -8.36 23.25 2.53
CA SER A 427 -9.48 23.34 3.48
C SER A 427 -10.87 23.20 2.87
N GLN A 428 -11.15 23.91 1.77
CA GLN A 428 -12.42 24.02 1.07
C GLN A 428 -12.25 23.79 -0.44
N LEU A 429 -11.64 22.66 -0.81
CA LEU A 429 -11.36 22.34 -2.20
C LEU A 429 -12.65 22.22 -3.03
N THR A 430 -12.74 23.02 -4.09
CA THR A 430 -13.77 22.93 -5.12
C THR A 430 -13.16 22.73 -6.50
N ALA A 431 -13.85 22.04 -7.40
CA ALA A 431 -13.37 21.75 -8.75
C ALA A 431 -14.48 21.80 -9.81
N SER A 432 -14.10 22.10 -11.05
CA SER A 432 -15.02 22.05 -12.19
C SER A 432 -15.29 20.60 -12.61
N THR A 433 -16.50 20.34 -13.12
CA THR A 433 -16.87 19.02 -13.67
C THR A 433 -16.56 18.89 -15.16
N THR A 434 -16.32 20.01 -15.85
CA THR A 434 -16.14 20.07 -17.31
C THR A 434 -14.77 20.63 -17.69
N GLU A 435 -14.20 21.49 -16.86
CA GLU A 435 -12.90 22.13 -17.10
C GLU A 435 -11.84 21.58 -16.13
N LEU A 436 -10.56 21.71 -16.48
CA LEU A 436 -9.44 21.34 -15.62
C LEU A 436 -9.09 22.51 -14.68
N LYS A 437 -10.01 22.81 -13.75
CA LYS A 437 -9.95 23.96 -12.85
C LYS A 437 -10.27 23.53 -11.41
N SER A 438 -9.54 24.08 -10.44
CA SER A 438 -9.84 23.93 -9.01
C SER A 438 -9.57 25.22 -8.23
N GLU A 439 -10.27 25.38 -7.12
CA GLU A 439 -10.18 26.54 -6.23
C GLU A 439 -10.22 26.11 -4.77
N ASP A 440 -9.52 26.83 -3.89
CA ASP A 440 -9.52 26.61 -2.45
C ASP A 440 -9.15 27.89 -1.69
N VAL A 441 -9.51 27.93 -0.40
CA VAL A 441 -9.02 28.90 0.58
C VAL A 441 -7.94 28.23 1.42
N ILE A 442 -6.68 28.61 1.21
CA ILE A 442 -5.55 28.09 1.96
C ILE A 442 -5.36 28.94 3.22
N SER A 443 -5.46 28.29 4.38
CA SER A 443 -5.27 28.92 5.68
C SER A 443 -3.85 28.69 6.19
N ASN A 444 -3.11 29.78 6.38
CA ASN A 444 -1.77 29.75 6.97
C ASN A 444 -1.90 29.75 8.50
N THR A 445 -2.02 28.58 9.13
CA THR A 445 -2.25 28.47 10.58
C THR A 445 -1.12 29.10 11.44
N LYS A 446 -1.51 29.57 12.65
CA LYS A 446 -0.88 30.47 13.66
C LYS A 446 0.65 30.50 13.91
N ALA A 447 1.52 29.73 13.24
CA ALA A 447 2.97 29.74 13.49
C ALA A 447 3.79 30.72 12.60
N ARG A 448 3.15 31.35 11.59
CA ARG A 448 3.83 31.67 10.32
C ARG A 448 4.06 33.16 9.96
N GLN A 449 3.60 34.15 10.73
CA GLN A 449 3.82 35.57 10.37
C GLN A 449 5.25 36.08 10.61
N ASP A 450 5.99 35.46 11.52
CA ASP A 450 7.31 35.93 11.94
C ASP A 450 8.46 35.05 11.38
N ALA A 451 8.21 34.23 10.34
CA ALA A 451 9.26 33.49 9.63
C ALA A 451 9.95 34.40 8.61
N PRO A 452 11.25 34.25 8.32
CA PRO A 452 11.98 35.13 7.40
C PRO A 452 11.57 34.98 5.92
N PHE A 453 10.58 34.14 5.62
CA PHE A 453 10.12 33.86 4.26
C PHE A 453 8.97 34.80 3.88
N LEU A 454 8.96 35.29 2.63
CA LEU A 454 7.82 36.03 2.07
C LEU A 454 6.57 35.15 1.99
N PHE A 455 6.77 33.86 1.66
CA PHE A 455 5.75 32.84 1.56
C PHE A 455 6.27 31.55 2.21
N HIS A 456 5.50 30.98 3.13
CA HIS A 456 5.87 29.74 3.81
C HIS A 456 5.88 28.54 2.84
N LEU A 457 6.90 27.68 2.92
CA LEU A 457 7.07 26.53 2.02
C LEU A 457 5.86 25.60 1.97
N ALA A 458 5.28 25.24 3.12
CA ALA A 458 4.07 24.43 3.15
C ALA A 458 2.84 25.11 2.51
N GLY A 459 2.79 26.45 2.53
CA GLY A 459 1.74 27.19 1.83
C GLY A 459 1.97 27.21 0.32
N ILE A 460 3.22 27.35 -0.12
CA ILE A 460 3.59 27.18 -1.54
C ILE A 460 3.21 25.77 -2.00
N ASP A 461 3.56 24.75 -1.24
CA ASP A 461 3.23 23.36 -1.56
C ASP A 461 1.71 23.12 -1.60
N SER A 462 0.95 23.71 -0.69
CA SER A 462 -0.52 23.65 -0.72
C SER A 462 -1.09 24.29 -2.00
N CYS A 463 -0.50 25.39 -2.48
CA CYS A 463 -0.86 25.93 -3.80
C CYS A 463 -0.52 24.94 -4.92
N LEU A 464 0.66 24.30 -4.88
CA LEU A 464 1.06 23.32 -5.89
C LEU A 464 0.16 22.07 -5.88
N GLN A 465 -0.32 21.63 -4.72
CA GLN A 465 -1.28 20.54 -4.59
C GLN A 465 -2.60 20.84 -5.32
N LEU A 466 -3.04 22.11 -5.37
CA LEU A 466 -4.23 22.49 -6.16
C LEU A 466 -4.03 22.28 -7.67
N MET A 467 -2.80 22.33 -8.19
CA MET A 467 -2.57 21.98 -9.60
C MET A 467 -2.91 20.51 -9.86
N LEU A 468 -2.59 19.61 -8.93
CA LEU A 468 -2.97 18.20 -8.99
C LEU A 468 -4.50 18.04 -8.91
N ALA A 469 -5.17 18.83 -8.08
CA ALA A 469 -6.63 18.86 -8.03
C ALA A 469 -7.25 19.39 -9.33
N ALA A 470 -6.64 20.38 -9.99
CA ALA A 470 -7.13 20.92 -11.26
C ALA A 470 -7.03 19.89 -12.40
N VAL A 471 -5.86 19.25 -12.57
CA VAL A 471 -5.66 18.24 -13.64
C VAL A 471 -6.50 16.98 -13.43
N THR A 472 -6.89 16.67 -12.18
CA THR A 472 -7.76 15.53 -11.86
C THR A 472 -9.22 15.94 -11.67
N GLN A 473 -9.55 17.23 -11.75
CA GLN A 473 -10.87 17.77 -11.38
C GLN A 473 -11.32 17.34 -9.97
N ALA A 474 -10.37 17.17 -9.06
CA ALA A 474 -10.53 16.61 -7.73
C ALA A 474 -11.25 15.24 -7.71
N ALA A 475 -11.22 14.48 -8.81
CA ALA A 475 -11.77 13.12 -8.88
C ALA A 475 -10.64 12.11 -8.68
N GLY A 476 -10.71 11.31 -7.60
CA GLY A 476 -9.70 10.27 -7.33
C GLY A 476 -9.53 9.27 -8.48
N ARG A 477 -10.59 8.98 -9.24
CA ARG A 477 -10.51 8.12 -10.45
C ARG A 477 -9.70 8.72 -11.61
N ASN A 478 -9.65 10.05 -11.70
CA ASN A 478 -8.85 10.76 -12.71
C ASN A 478 -7.37 10.85 -12.29
N PHE A 479 -7.06 10.50 -11.03
CA PHE A 479 -5.70 10.51 -10.50
C PHE A 479 -5.01 9.18 -10.85
N THR A 480 -4.60 9.07 -12.12
CA THR A 480 -4.08 7.82 -12.70
C THR A 480 -2.59 7.60 -12.47
N GLN A 481 -1.83 8.66 -12.20
CA GLN A 481 -0.38 8.62 -12.01
C GLN A 481 0.05 9.78 -11.13
N LEU A 482 1.04 9.54 -10.29
CA LEU A 482 1.65 10.58 -9.47
C LEU A 482 2.54 11.47 -10.33
N ALA A 483 2.41 12.79 -10.21
CA ALA A 483 3.21 13.73 -11.00
C ALA A 483 3.76 14.86 -10.12
N ALA A 484 4.93 15.35 -10.49
CA ALA A 484 5.59 16.49 -9.84
C ALA A 484 5.92 17.59 -10.86
N PRO A 485 5.97 18.88 -10.46
CA PRO A 485 6.43 19.95 -11.33
C PRO A 485 7.92 19.76 -11.67
N THR A 486 8.23 19.58 -12.96
CA THR A 486 9.61 19.45 -13.47
C THR A 486 10.07 20.69 -14.21
N LEU A 487 9.14 21.51 -14.68
CA LEU A 487 9.43 22.84 -15.20
C LEU A 487 8.44 23.86 -14.67
N ILE A 488 8.91 25.06 -14.38
CA ILE A 488 8.10 26.25 -14.15
C ILE A 488 8.68 27.41 -14.96
N GLU A 489 7.94 27.91 -15.96
CA GLU A 489 8.40 29.02 -16.81
C GLU A 489 8.47 30.35 -16.02
N GLU A 490 7.47 30.62 -15.18
CA GLU A 490 7.45 31.81 -14.32
C GLU A 490 6.77 31.51 -12.98
N LEU A 491 7.44 31.91 -11.88
CA LEU A 491 6.94 31.87 -10.51
C LEU A 491 7.25 33.20 -9.82
N ASP A 492 6.21 34.00 -9.60
CA ASP A 492 6.29 35.23 -8.81
C ASP A 492 5.87 34.94 -7.36
N ILE A 493 6.68 35.39 -6.40
CA ILE A 493 6.42 35.25 -4.97
C ILE A 493 6.47 36.62 -4.29
N SER A 494 5.41 36.92 -3.56
CA SER A 494 5.24 38.11 -2.73
C SER A 494 4.86 37.69 -1.30
N ARG A 495 4.55 38.66 -0.44
CA ARG A 495 4.16 38.40 0.93
C ARG A 495 2.81 37.67 1.01
N SER A 496 2.79 36.55 1.72
CA SER A 496 1.57 35.77 2.02
C SER A 496 0.75 36.38 3.18
N ALA A 497 -0.54 36.02 3.27
CA ALA A 497 -1.43 36.37 4.39
C ALA A 497 -1.90 35.12 5.17
N MET A 498 -2.71 35.32 6.20
CA MET A 498 -3.30 34.23 6.99
C MET A 498 -4.31 33.40 6.21
N SER A 499 -5.03 34.03 5.28
CA SER A 499 -6.00 33.38 4.41
C SER A 499 -5.70 33.79 2.98
N MET A 500 -5.63 32.82 2.08
CA MET A 500 -5.27 33.06 0.69
C MET A 500 -6.22 32.31 -0.23
N ASN A 501 -6.73 33.01 -1.22
CA ASN A 501 -7.61 32.49 -2.23
C ASN A 501 -6.75 31.94 -3.37
N VAL A 502 -6.86 30.65 -3.64
CA VAL A 502 -6.02 29.99 -4.65
C VAL A 502 -6.89 29.39 -5.73
N ARG A 503 -6.52 29.67 -6.97
CA ARG A 503 -7.10 29.09 -8.18
C ARG A 503 -5.99 28.41 -8.97
N ALA A 504 -6.22 27.18 -9.39
CA ALA A 504 -5.35 26.44 -10.29
C ALA A 504 -6.11 25.97 -11.54
N TRP A 505 -5.40 25.88 -12.66
CA TRP A 505 -5.94 25.40 -13.93
C TRP A 505 -4.90 24.59 -14.71
N SER A 506 -5.38 23.86 -15.70
CA SER A 506 -4.57 23.20 -16.73
C SER A 506 -5.20 23.37 -18.11
N SER A 507 -4.37 23.50 -19.13
CA SER A 507 -4.80 23.30 -20.51
C SER A 507 -5.15 21.83 -20.77
N SER A 508 -6.02 21.57 -21.76
CA SER A 508 -6.45 20.22 -22.13
C SER A 508 -5.32 19.34 -22.68
N ASP A 509 -4.22 19.94 -23.15
CA ASP A 509 -3.02 19.23 -23.59
C ASP A 509 -1.98 19.04 -22.46
N GLY A 510 -2.29 19.49 -21.23
CA GLY A 510 -1.43 19.36 -20.04
C GLY A 510 -0.12 20.15 -20.09
N LYS A 511 0.04 21.03 -21.09
CA LYS A 511 1.29 21.78 -21.32
C LYS A 511 1.35 23.13 -20.62
N ASP A 512 0.20 23.67 -20.23
CA ASP A 512 0.09 24.92 -19.48
C ASP A 512 -0.71 24.68 -18.20
N VAL A 513 0.03 24.38 -17.14
CA VAL A 513 -0.51 24.34 -15.77
C VAL A 513 -0.13 25.63 -15.06
N GLY A 514 -1.07 26.22 -14.34
CA GLY A 514 -0.79 27.44 -13.61
C GLY A 514 -1.69 27.62 -12.40
N LEU A 515 -1.31 28.58 -11.56
CA LEU A 515 -2.09 28.98 -10.41
C LEU A 515 -1.91 30.46 -10.08
N ASP A 516 -2.95 31.05 -9.50
CA ASP A 516 -2.93 32.36 -8.89
C ASP A 516 -3.37 32.22 -7.43
N CYS A 517 -2.57 32.76 -6.52
CA CYS A 517 -2.81 32.80 -5.08
C CYS A 517 -2.87 34.27 -4.64
N ILE A 518 -4.02 34.67 -4.12
CA ILE A 518 -4.36 36.05 -3.77
C ILE A 518 -4.50 36.15 -2.26
N ALA A 519 -3.81 37.13 -1.69
CA ALA A 519 -3.78 37.45 -0.26
C ALA A 519 -4.10 38.94 -0.09
N ASP A 520 -5.12 39.28 0.70
CA ASP A 520 -5.48 40.68 1.00
C ASP A 520 -5.58 41.59 -0.25
N GLY A 521 -6.13 41.05 -1.35
CA GLY A 521 -6.30 41.77 -2.62
C GLY A 521 -5.03 41.93 -3.47
N HIS A 522 -3.91 41.30 -3.09
CA HIS A 522 -2.65 41.31 -3.83
C HIS A 522 -2.24 39.88 -4.21
N VAL A 523 -1.41 39.73 -5.24
CA VAL A 523 -0.90 38.43 -5.67
C VAL A 523 0.24 38.00 -4.75
N ALA A 524 -0.03 36.99 -3.92
CA ALA A 524 0.97 36.38 -3.04
C ALA A 524 1.84 35.37 -3.78
N MET A 525 1.26 34.59 -4.70
CA MET A 525 2.00 33.69 -5.57
C MET A 525 1.30 33.59 -6.92
N ARG A 526 2.08 33.61 -8.00
CA ARG A 526 1.59 33.36 -9.36
C ARG A 526 2.54 32.42 -10.06
N LEU A 527 1.99 31.35 -10.63
CA LEU A 527 2.72 30.35 -11.39
C LEU A 527 2.14 30.26 -12.80
N ARG A 528 3.00 30.28 -13.82
CA ARG A 528 2.63 30.08 -15.23
C ARG A 528 3.57 29.07 -15.89
N GLY A 529 3.02 28.29 -16.83
CA GLY A 529 3.79 27.33 -17.62
C GLY A 529 4.43 26.22 -16.79
N ALA A 530 3.76 25.73 -15.73
CA ALA A 530 4.20 24.50 -15.08
C ALA A 530 4.02 23.31 -16.03
N ARG A 531 5.02 22.43 -16.06
CA ARG A 531 4.89 21.08 -16.62
C ARG A 531 4.96 20.07 -15.48
N LEU A 532 3.97 19.19 -15.44
CA LEU A 532 3.92 18.07 -14.51
C LEU A 532 4.45 16.82 -15.20
N THR A 533 5.49 16.20 -14.65
CA THR A 533 6.01 14.91 -15.14
C THR A 533 5.65 13.83 -14.15
N PRO A 534 5.23 12.64 -14.62
CA PRO A 534 5.05 11.50 -13.75
C PRO A 534 6.29 11.13 -12.95
N LEU A 535 6.10 10.72 -11.70
CA LEU A 535 7.15 10.13 -10.89
C LEU A 535 7.28 8.65 -11.30
N GLU A 536 8.40 8.28 -11.89
CA GLU A 536 8.71 6.88 -12.23
C GLU A 536 8.95 6.07 -10.95
N ASP A 537 8.14 5.05 -10.71
CA ASP A 537 8.43 4.02 -9.72
C ASP A 537 8.25 2.65 -10.37
N GLU A 538 9.32 1.85 -10.40
CA GLU A 538 9.46 0.57 -11.12
C GLU A 538 8.49 -0.54 -10.64
N LYS A 539 7.54 -0.27 -9.73
CA LYS A 539 6.66 -1.30 -9.14
C LYS A 539 5.22 -0.90 -8.82
N THR A 540 4.78 0.32 -9.10
CA THR A 540 3.36 0.64 -8.98
C THR A 540 2.63 0.25 -10.26
N VAL A 541 2.34 -1.04 -10.40
CA VAL A 541 1.04 -1.41 -10.97
C VAL A 541 0.04 -0.66 -10.11
N VAL A 542 -0.47 0.47 -10.62
CA VAL A 542 -1.69 1.05 -10.06
C VAL A 542 -2.66 -0.09 -10.08
N ASN A 543 -2.98 -0.62 -8.90
CA ASN A 543 -4.00 -1.63 -8.73
C ASN A 543 -5.20 -1.04 -9.46
N VAL A 544 -5.49 -1.54 -10.67
CA VAL A 544 -6.67 -1.13 -11.43
C VAL A 544 -7.79 -1.22 -10.41
N ASP A 545 -8.60 -0.16 -10.29
CA ASP A 545 -9.76 -0.23 -9.42
C ASP A 545 -10.55 -1.47 -9.84
N LYS A 546 -10.43 -2.55 -9.05
CA LYS A 546 -11.03 -3.85 -9.36
C LYS A 546 -12.56 -3.76 -9.28
N HIS A 547 -13.07 -2.59 -8.90
CA HIS A 547 -14.47 -2.27 -8.68
C HIS A 547 -14.93 -1.12 -9.58
N ALA A 548 -14.22 -0.83 -10.68
CA ALA A 548 -14.60 0.18 -11.66
C ALA A 548 -16.05 0.02 -12.21
N ALA A 549 -16.60 -1.20 -12.11
CA ALA A 549 -18.01 -1.50 -12.31
C ALA A 549 -18.46 -2.61 -11.34
N ALA A 550 -19.75 -2.63 -10.99
CA ALA A 550 -20.38 -3.72 -10.25
C ALA A 550 -21.63 -4.18 -11.00
N ARG A 551 -21.84 -5.49 -11.07
CA ARG A 551 -23.08 -6.09 -11.57
C ARG A 551 -23.92 -6.55 -10.38
N LEU A 552 -25.17 -6.12 -10.33
CA LEU A 552 -26.12 -6.62 -9.34
C LEU A 552 -26.59 -8.01 -9.76
N GLU A 553 -26.36 -9.00 -8.90
CA GLU A 553 -26.85 -10.37 -9.05
C GLU A 553 -27.73 -10.70 -7.84
N TRP A 554 -28.92 -11.21 -8.10
CA TRP A 554 -29.88 -11.59 -7.06
C TRP A 554 -29.80 -13.09 -6.80
N TYR A 555 -29.72 -13.46 -5.53
CA TYR A 555 -29.66 -14.84 -5.05
C TYR A 555 -30.76 -15.07 -4.02
N ILE A 556 -31.32 -16.29 -3.97
CA ILE A 556 -32.24 -16.71 -2.91
C ILE A 556 -31.45 -16.84 -1.60
N ASP A 557 -31.98 -16.30 -0.50
CA ASP A 557 -31.32 -16.40 0.81
C ASP A 557 -31.25 -17.88 1.26
N LEU A 558 -30.11 -18.25 1.85
CA LEU A 558 -29.76 -19.64 2.20
C LEU A 558 -30.74 -20.26 3.21
N ASP A 559 -31.39 -19.45 4.05
CA ASP A 559 -32.43 -19.91 4.99
C ASP A 559 -33.68 -20.48 4.25
N PHE A 560 -33.83 -20.21 2.95
CA PHE A 560 -34.96 -20.68 2.11
C PHE A 560 -34.57 -21.71 1.06
N LEU A 561 -33.29 -22.12 1.00
CA LEU A 561 -32.79 -23.07 0.02
C LEU A 561 -32.58 -24.44 0.66
N ASP A 562 -32.87 -25.52 -0.08
CA ASP A 562 -32.24 -26.80 0.24
C ASP A 562 -30.74 -26.67 -0.08
N VAL A 563 -29.91 -26.78 0.95
CA VAL A 563 -28.45 -26.62 0.82
C VAL A 563 -27.78 -27.88 0.30
N SER A 564 -28.47 -29.03 0.30
CA SER A 564 -27.92 -30.32 -0.13
C SER A 564 -27.31 -30.29 -1.55
N PRO A 565 -27.94 -29.65 -2.56
CA PRO A 565 -27.39 -29.54 -3.91
C PRO A 565 -26.16 -28.62 -4.03
N LEU A 566 -25.86 -27.83 -2.99
CA LEU A 566 -24.68 -26.96 -2.96
C LEU A 566 -23.39 -27.72 -2.57
N PHE A 567 -23.53 -28.99 -2.18
CA PHE A 567 -22.43 -29.89 -1.91
C PHE A 567 -22.21 -30.82 -3.10
N THR A 568 -20.97 -30.87 -3.60
CA THR A 568 -20.58 -31.79 -4.66
C THR A 568 -19.93 -33.02 -4.06
N ALA A 569 -20.59 -34.18 -4.19
CA ALA A 569 -20.01 -35.46 -3.78
C ALA A 569 -18.81 -35.83 -4.66
N PRO A 570 -17.78 -36.52 -4.13
CA PRO A 570 -16.65 -37.00 -4.91
C PRO A 570 -17.09 -37.97 -6.01
N GLU A 571 -16.58 -37.77 -7.24
CA GLU A 571 -16.97 -38.59 -8.39
C GLU A 571 -16.39 -40.00 -8.33
N ALA A 572 -17.20 -40.98 -7.92
CA ALA A 572 -16.89 -42.39 -8.07
C ALA A 572 -18.15 -43.25 -8.27
N SER A 573 -18.24 -43.95 -9.42
CA SER A 573 -19.35 -44.88 -9.67
C SER A 573 -19.35 -46.06 -8.68
N ASN A 574 -20.53 -46.57 -8.35
CA ASN A 574 -20.69 -47.78 -7.51
C ASN A 574 -19.86 -48.97 -8.01
N SER A 575 -19.66 -49.09 -9.33
CA SER A 575 -18.85 -50.15 -9.94
C SER A 575 -17.36 -50.03 -9.65
N VAL A 576 -16.86 -48.81 -9.43
CA VAL A 576 -15.47 -48.52 -9.07
C VAL A 576 -15.30 -48.75 -7.57
N LYS A 577 -16.24 -48.27 -6.75
CA LYS A 577 -16.28 -48.51 -5.29
C LYS A 577 -16.33 -50.01 -4.95
N LEU A 578 -17.16 -50.80 -5.65
CA LEU A 578 -17.18 -52.26 -5.52
C LEU A 578 -15.82 -52.90 -5.81
N ARG A 579 -15.14 -52.46 -6.87
CA ARG A 579 -13.81 -52.99 -7.24
C ARG A 579 -12.74 -52.61 -6.22
N LEU A 580 -12.84 -51.40 -5.65
CA LEU A 580 -11.97 -50.95 -4.57
C LEU A 580 -12.14 -51.83 -3.34
N ASP A 581 -13.37 -52.13 -2.91
CA ASP A 581 -13.61 -53.04 -1.78
C ASP A 581 -13.22 -54.49 -2.06
N GLN A 582 -13.31 -54.96 -3.32
CA GLN A 582 -12.74 -56.25 -3.72
C GLN A 582 -11.21 -56.27 -3.56
N LEU A 583 -10.53 -55.19 -3.94
CA LEU A 583 -9.08 -55.05 -3.75
C LEU A 583 -8.74 -55.03 -2.25
N VAL A 584 -9.48 -54.28 -1.44
CA VAL A 584 -9.30 -54.22 0.02
C VAL A 584 -9.48 -55.60 0.64
N LEU A 585 -10.54 -56.34 0.31
CA LEU A 585 -10.75 -57.69 0.83
C LEU A 585 -9.58 -58.63 0.50
N LEU A 586 -9.09 -58.61 -0.74
CA LEU A 586 -7.94 -59.41 -1.15
C LEU A 586 -6.67 -59.03 -0.39
N CYS A 587 -6.41 -57.74 -0.23
CA CYS A 587 -5.25 -57.22 0.53
C CYS A 587 -5.38 -57.52 2.03
N LEU A 588 -6.60 -57.46 2.58
CA LEU A 588 -6.89 -57.80 3.98
C LEU A 588 -6.59 -59.26 4.26
N LEU A 589 -7.00 -60.17 3.37
CA LEU A 589 -6.69 -61.60 3.48
C LEU A 589 -5.18 -61.86 3.37
N ASP A 590 -4.49 -61.21 2.44
CA ASP A 590 -3.02 -61.32 2.29
C ASP A 590 -2.28 -60.79 3.54
N THR A 591 -2.68 -59.61 4.03
CA THR A 591 -2.16 -59.01 5.26
C THR A 591 -2.42 -59.90 6.48
N HIS A 592 -3.62 -60.48 6.62
CA HIS A 592 -3.92 -61.42 7.69
C HIS A 592 -2.88 -62.55 7.75
N ASP A 593 -2.56 -63.16 6.61
CA ASP A 593 -1.64 -64.29 6.53
C ASP A 593 -0.19 -63.86 6.81
N ARG A 594 0.24 -62.68 6.34
CA ARG A 594 1.58 -62.12 6.61
C ARG A 594 1.81 -61.75 8.07
N LEU A 595 0.77 -61.30 8.77
CA LEU A 595 0.88 -60.87 10.17
C LEU A 595 0.85 -62.05 11.17
N GLN A 596 0.65 -63.29 10.71
CA GLN A 596 0.64 -64.47 11.57
C GLN A 596 2.01 -64.70 12.20
N GLY A 597 2.03 -64.84 13.53
CA GLY A 597 3.26 -65.12 14.29
C GLY A 597 4.22 -63.94 14.43
N LEU A 598 3.89 -62.75 13.90
CA LEU A 598 4.68 -61.53 14.09
C LEU A 598 4.32 -60.82 15.40
N GLU A 599 5.32 -60.18 16.02
CA GLU A 599 5.16 -59.32 17.20
C GLU A 599 5.41 -57.85 16.84
N THR A 600 4.72 -56.96 17.56
CA THR A 600 4.88 -55.50 17.42
C THR A 600 5.07 -54.82 18.76
N LYS A 601 5.79 -53.70 18.76
CA LYS A 601 6.02 -52.85 19.93
C LYS A 601 4.94 -51.78 20.11
N GLU A 602 4.14 -51.55 19.08
CA GLU A 602 3.15 -50.47 19.03
C GLU A 602 1.73 -51.01 19.29
N GLU A 603 1.05 -50.50 20.30
CA GLU A 603 -0.24 -51.05 20.78
C GLU A 603 -1.32 -51.06 19.69
N HIS A 604 -1.41 -50.00 18.88
CA HIS A 604 -2.45 -49.85 17.87
C HIS A 604 -2.39 -50.91 16.76
N PHE A 605 -1.21 -51.45 16.44
CA PHE A 605 -1.09 -52.53 15.46
C PHE A 605 -1.68 -53.85 15.97
N TYR A 606 -1.70 -54.11 17.29
CA TYR A 606 -2.45 -55.24 17.84
C TYR A 606 -3.95 -55.12 17.54
N LYS A 607 -4.50 -53.91 17.68
CA LYS A 607 -5.91 -53.61 17.36
C LYS A 607 -6.18 -53.78 15.86
N PHE A 608 -5.29 -53.28 15.00
CA PHE A 608 -5.37 -53.47 13.55
C PHE A 608 -5.38 -54.95 13.16
N ARG A 609 -4.49 -55.79 13.74
CA ARG A 609 -4.49 -57.24 13.48
C ARG A 609 -5.79 -57.92 13.92
N GLN A 610 -6.34 -57.54 15.08
CA GLN A 610 -7.62 -58.07 15.55
C GLN A 610 -8.77 -57.67 14.62
N TRP A 611 -8.78 -56.42 14.14
CA TRP A 611 -9.75 -55.93 13.17
C TRP A 611 -9.65 -56.68 11.83
N VAL A 612 -8.45 -56.87 11.29
CA VAL A 612 -8.20 -57.67 10.09
C VAL A 612 -8.71 -59.12 10.26
N ALA A 613 -8.45 -59.75 11.41
CA ALA A 613 -8.95 -61.09 11.70
C ALA A 613 -10.48 -61.14 11.78
N ARG A 614 -11.12 -60.12 12.38
CA ARG A 614 -12.59 -59.99 12.44
C ARG A 614 -13.21 -59.87 11.04
N GLU A 615 -12.67 -59.02 10.18
CA GLU A 615 -13.21 -58.82 8.84
C GLU A 615 -13.03 -60.06 7.95
N LYS A 616 -11.97 -60.86 8.18
CA LYS A 616 -11.84 -62.20 7.56
C LYS A 616 -12.97 -63.14 7.97
N VAL A 617 -13.36 -63.15 9.25
CA VAL A 617 -14.49 -63.96 9.73
C VAL A 617 -15.81 -63.50 9.08
N HIS A 618 -16.02 -62.18 8.95
CA HIS A 618 -17.19 -61.67 8.21
C HIS A 618 -17.19 -62.09 6.73
N ALA A 619 -16.02 -62.09 6.08
CA ALA A 619 -15.87 -62.57 4.71
C ALA A 619 -16.19 -64.07 4.57
N GLU A 620 -15.76 -64.88 5.53
CA GLU A 620 -16.05 -66.32 5.58
C GLU A 620 -17.54 -66.61 5.78
N SER A 621 -18.20 -65.85 6.66
CA SER A 621 -19.62 -66.02 6.96
C SER A 621 -20.55 -65.40 5.93
N GLY A 622 -20.03 -64.74 4.89
CA GLY A 622 -20.81 -64.03 3.88
C GLY A 622 -21.40 -62.70 4.33
N ASN A 623 -20.98 -62.19 5.49
CA ASN A 623 -21.44 -60.93 6.09
C ASN A 623 -20.52 -59.73 5.77
N TYR A 624 -19.71 -59.83 4.72
CA TYR A 624 -18.87 -58.72 4.29
C TYR A 624 -19.73 -57.65 3.58
N PRO A 625 -19.72 -56.37 4.00
CA PRO A 625 -20.79 -55.42 3.66
C PRO A 625 -20.99 -55.15 2.16
N VAL A 626 -19.90 -54.92 1.41
CA VAL A 626 -19.96 -54.51 0.00
C VAL A 626 -19.80 -55.70 -0.97
N VAL A 627 -18.89 -56.62 -0.65
CA VAL A 627 -18.50 -57.73 -1.53
C VAL A 627 -19.31 -58.99 -1.19
N LYS A 628 -20.49 -59.13 -1.80
CA LYS A 628 -21.36 -60.32 -1.59
C LYS A 628 -20.69 -61.65 -1.95
N SER A 629 -19.72 -61.64 -2.85
CA SER A 629 -18.91 -62.80 -3.21
C SER A 629 -17.72 -63.06 -2.28
N ALA A 630 -17.63 -62.40 -1.12
CA ALA A 630 -16.51 -62.54 -0.19
C ALA A 630 -16.10 -64.00 0.13
N PRO A 631 -17.03 -64.95 0.35
CA PRO A 631 -16.67 -66.35 0.64
C PRO A 631 -15.86 -67.04 -0.47
N SER A 632 -15.98 -66.61 -1.74
CA SER A 632 -15.18 -67.20 -2.83
C SER A 632 -13.74 -66.68 -2.83
N TYR A 633 -13.52 -65.44 -2.41
CA TYR A 633 -12.19 -64.84 -2.28
C TYR A 633 -11.39 -65.47 -1.14
N VAL A 634 -12.03 -65.84 -0.03
CA VAL A 634 -11.35 -66.52 1.10
C VAL A 634 -10.78 -67.88 0.68
N LYS A 635 -11.44 -68.57 -0.25
CA LYS A 635 -11.02 -69.90 -0.74
C LYS A 635 -9.85 -69.85 -1.74
N LEU A 636 -9.39 -68.66 -2.14
CA LEU A 636 -8.27 -68.53 -3.08
C LEU A 636 -6.94 -68.93 -2.44
N SER A 637 -6.13 -69.68 -3.19
CA SER A 637 -4.73 -69.92 -2.82
C SER A 637 -3.93 -68.59 -2.82
N PRO A 638 -2.82 -68.50 -2.08
CA PRO A 638 -2.00 -67.29 -2.03
C PRO A 638 -1.59 -66.77 -3.43
N ASP A 639 -1.17 -67.66 -4.34
CA ASP A 639 -0.80 -67.27 -5.71
C ASP A 639 -2.00 -66.75 -6.53
N ALA A 640 -3.16 -67.39 -6.39
CA ALA A 640 -4.37 -66.94 -7.06
C ALA A 640 -4.84 -65.57 -6.51
N ARG A 641 -4.72 -65.37 -5.20
CA ARG A 641 -5.02 -64.10 -4.52
C ARG A 641 -4.11 -62.98 -5.01
N LYS A 642 -2.79 -63.22 -5.05
CA LYS A 642 -1.81 -62.24 -5.55
C LYS A 642 -2.07 -61.83 -7.00
N ARG A 643 -2.44 -62.78 -7.87
CA ARG A 643 -2.85 -62.47 -9.25
C ARG A 643 -4.08 -61.57 -9.30
N GLN A 644 -5.10 -61.86 -8.48
CA GLN A 644 -6.30 -61.01 -8.42
C GLN A 644 -6.01 -59.63 -7.85
N ILE A 645 -5.12 -59.49 -6.85
CA ILE A 645 -4.68 -58.19 -6.33
C ILE A 645 -4.10 -57.33 -7.46
N MET A 646 -3.16 -57.88 -8.24
CA MET A 646 -2.55 -57.16 -9.37
C MET A 646 -3.56 -56.81 -10.46
N GLU A 647 -4.49 -57.72 -10.77
CA GLU A 647 -5.53 -57.48 -11.77
C GLU A 647 -6.47 -56.33 -11.34
N LYS A 648 -6.96 -56.36 -10.10
CA LYS A 648 -7.85 -55.32 -9.56
C LYS A 648 -7.13 -53.98 -9.44
N PHE A 649 -5.87 -53.98 -8.99
CA PHE A 649 -5.06 -52.77 -8.94
C PHE A 649 -4.86 -52.16 -10.34
N SER A 650 -4.49 -52.96 -11.35
CA SER A 650 -4.31 -52.47 -12.73
C SER A 650 -5.60 -51.89 -13.35
N GLN A 651 -6.76 -52.40 -12.93
CA GLN A 651 -8.05 -51.85 -13.34
C GLN A 651 -8.34 -50.50 -12.66
N LEU A 652 -8.03 -50.38 -11.37
CA LEU A 652 -8.29 -49.17 -10.57
C LEU A 652 -7.26 -48.06 -10.79
N SER A 653 -6.00 -48.39 -11.08
CA SER A 653 -4.90 -47.44 -11.29
C SER A 653 -5.10 -46.54 -12.52
N LYS A 654 -6.05 -46.87 -13.40
CA LYS A 654 -6.43 -46.06 -14.57
C LYS A 654 -7.44 -44.95 -14.23
N SER A 655 -8.02 -44.96 -13.03
CA SER A 655 -8.93 -43.91 -12.56
C SER A 655 -8.14 -42.73 -12.03
N GLN A 656 -8.52 -41.51 -12.41
CA GLN A 656 -7.80 -40.29 -12.07
C GLN A 656 -7.80 -39.99 -10.57
N SER A 657 -8.92 -40.18 -9.86
CA SER A 657 -9.05 -39.94 -8.41
C SER A 657 -8.83 -41.22 -7.59
N ILE A 658 -9.57 -42.29 -7.89
CA ILE A 658 -9.52 -43.56 -7.11
C ILE A 658 -8.20 -44.34 -7.31
N GLY A 659 -7.44 -44.05 -8.37
CA GLY A 659 -6.14 -44.69 -8.61
C GLY A 659 -5.14 -44.46 -7.47
N PHE A 660 -5.16 -43.28 -6.84
CA PHE A 660 -4.31 -42.97 -5.69
C PHE A 660 -4.73 -43.73 -4.43
N VAL A 661 -6.04 -43.91 -4.21
CA VAL A 661 -6.57 -44.75 -3.12
C VAL A 661 -6.14 -46.21 -3.28
N ALA A 662 -6.27 -46.75 -4.49
CA ALA A 662 -5.79 -48.10 -4.80
C ALA A 662 -4.26 -48.24 -4.60
N THR A 663 -3.50 -47.19 -4.92
CA THR A 663 -2.04 -47.14 -4.70
C THR A 663 -1.70 -47.18 -3.22
N GLY A 664 -2.41 -46.41 -2.39
CA GLY A 664 -2.25 -46.45 -0.92
C GLY A 664 -2.52 -47.84 -0.35
N ILE A 665 -3.61 -48.49 -0.77
CA ILE A 665 -3.99 -49.86 -0.34
C ILE A 665 -2.89 -50.88 -0.68
N ILE A 666 -2.36 -50.84 -1.91
CA ILE A 666 -1.29 -51.75 -2.34
C ILE A 666 -0.01 -51.50 -1.55
N ARG A 667 0.40 -50.24 -1.35
CA ARG A 667 1.60 -49.91 -0.57
C ARG A 667 1.53 -50.48 0.84
N ILE A 668 0.39 -50.31 1.51
CA ILE A 668 0.14 -50.87 2.84
C ILE A 668 0.21 -52.40 2.79
N CYS A 669 -0.45 -53.04 1.83
CA CYS A 669 -0.44 -54.50 1.69
C CYS A 669 0.97 -55.07 1.46
N GLU A 670 1.76 -54.44 0.59
CA GLU A 670 3.12 -54.90 0.26
C GLU A 670 4.10 -54.72 1.41
N HIS A 671 3.90 -53.68 2.23
CA HIS A 671 4.76 -53.34 3.36
C HIS A 671 4.18 -53.75 4.72
N ALA A 672 3.12 -54.57 4.74
CA ALA A 672 2.35 -54.90 5.94
C ALA A 672 3.23 -55.39 7.12
N GLU A 673 4.19 -56.28 6.87
CA GLU A 673 5.10 -56.78 7.91
C GLU A 673 6.04 -55.67 8.44
N GLY A 674 6.51 -54.80 7.55
CA GLY A 674 7.38 -53.68 7.89
C GLY A 674 6.65 -52.62 8.71
N LEU A 675 5.42 -52.28 8.32
CA LEU A 675 4.53 -51.39 9.07
C LEU A 675 4.23 -51.99 10.45
N PHE A 676 3.76 -53.24 10.49
CA PHE A 676 3.39 -53.92 11.73
C PHE A 676 4.56 -54.03 12.71
N THR A 677 5.78 -54.33 12.23
CA THR A 677 6.97 -54.43 13.09
C THR A 677 7.60 -53.08 13.43
N GLY A 678 7.07 -51.96 12.92
CA GLY A 678 7.60 -50.60 13.11
C GLY A 678 8.89 -50.31 12.34
N LYS A 679 9.23 -51.12 11.32
CA LYS A 679 10.38 -50.89 10.42
C LYS A 679 10.09 -49.87 9.33
N VAL A 680 8.80 -49.65 9.03
CA VAL A 680 8.31 -48.69 8.05
C VAL A 680 7.29 -47.80 8.75
N ASP A 681 7.40 -46.48 8.58
CA ASP A 681 6.41 -45.54 9.10
C ASP A 681 5.23 -45.38 8.12
N THR A 682 4.00 -45.44 8.63
CA THR A 682 2.77 -45.37 7.82
C THR A 682 2.62 -44.02 7.11
N LEU A 683 2.95 -42.92 7.80
CA LEU A 683 2.81 -41.57 7.24
C LEU A 683 3.82 -41.36 6.12
N ASP A 684 5.09 -41.69 6.36
CA ASP A 684 6.16 -41.58 5.36
C ASP A 684 5.85 -42.40 4.09
N LEU A 685 5.29 -43.61 4.25
CA LEU A 685 4.92 -44.49 3.14
C LEU A 685 3.81 -43.90 2.25
N LEU A 686 2.80 -43.27 2.86
CA LEU A 686 1.66 -42.69 2.15
C LEU A 686 1.93 -41.27 1.66
N MET A 687 2.82 -40.50 2.30
CA MET A 687 3.23 -39.18 1.83
C MET A 687 4.12 -39.23 0.58
N LYS A 688 4.81 -40.34 0.35
CA LYS A 688 5.62 -40.54 -0.85
C LYS A 688 4.76 -40.38 -2.11
N ASP A 689 5.26 -39.60 -3.08
CA ASP A 689 4.55 -39.28 -4.34
C ASP A 689 3.17 -38.60 -4.12
N ASN A 690 3.00 -37.90 -2.99
CA ASN A 690 1.79 -37.16 -2.62
C ASN A 690 0.51 -38.02 -2.48
N VAL A 691 0.65 -39.34 -2.34
CA VAL A 691 -0.50 -40.28 -2.36
C VAL A 691 -1.52 -39.96 -1.27
N LEU A 692 -1.09 -39.63 -0.05
CA LEU A 692 -2.00 -39.30 1.05
C LEU A 692 -2.85 -38.05 0.75
N THR A 693 -2.25 -36.99 0.19
CA THR A 693 -2.96 -35.78 -0.20
C THR A 693 -3.97 -36.07 -1.31
N GLU A 694 -3.59 -36.86 -2.31
CA GLU A 694 -4.52 -37.25 -3.39
C GLU A 694 -5.65 -38.17 -2.90
N ILE A 695 -5.39 -38.99 -1.86
CA ILE A 695 -6.46 -39.75 -1.18
C ILE A 695 -7.47 -38.79 -0.54
N TYR A 696 -7.02 -37.76 0.17
CA TYR A 696 -7.90 -36.74 0.74
C TYR A 696 -8.68 -35.98 -0.33
N ASN A 697 -8.04 -35.57 -1.43
CA ASN A 697 -8.69 -34.91 -2.56
C ASN A 697 -9.77 -35.79 -3.22
N ALA A 698 -9.50 -37.10 -3.35
CA ALA A 698 -10.41 -38.03 -4.01
C ALA A 698 -11.69 -38.34 -3.21
N VAL A 699 -11.70 -38.08 -1.91
CA VAL A 699 -12.80 -38.47 -1.00
C VAL A 699 -13.51 -37.29 -0.32
N SER A 700 -13.04 -36.06 -0.52
CA SER A 700 -13.62 -34.86 0.09
C SER A 700 -14.82 -34.32 -0.69
N PHE A 701 -15.80 -33.75 0.02
CA PHE A 701 -16.90 -33.01 -0.58
C PHE A 701 -16.46 -31.63 -1.07
N GLY A 702 -16.95 -31.21 -2.23
CA GLY A 702 -16.90 -29.82 -2.64
C GLY A 702 -17.98 -29.00 -1.94
N PHE A 703 -17.62 -27.87 -1.33
CA PHE A 703 -18.55 -26.96 -0.64
C PHE A 703 -18.45 -25.51 -1.15
N GLY A 704 -17.76 -25.29 -2.28
CA GLY A 704 -17.51 -23.96 -2.83
C GLY A 704 -18.78 -23.19 -3.15
N ASP A 705 -19.81 -23.85 -3.67
CA ASP A 705 -21.11 -23.22 -3.97
C ASP A 705 -21.88 -22.86 -2.69
N PHE A 706 -21.81 -23.70 -1.66
CA PHE A 706 -22.35 -23.39 -0.32
C PHE A 706 -21.70 -22.14 0.28
N VAL A 707 -20.36 -22.06 0.26
CA VAL A 707 -19.63 -20.89 0.76
C VAL A 707 -19.92 -19.64 -0.08
N ARG A 708 -20.04 -19.78 -1.40
CA ARG A 708 -20.41 -18.67 -2.29
C ARG A 708 -21.79 -18.10 -1.96
N MET A 709 -22.78 -18.98 -1.74
CA MET A 709 -24.13 -18.58 -1.34
C MET A 709 -24.14 -17.95 0.05
N LEU A 710 -23.39 -18.49 1.01
CA LEU A 710 -23.30 -17.89 2.34
C LEU A 710 -22.62 -16.51 2.30
N ALA A 711 -21.61 -16.34 1.43
CA ALA A 711 -20.89 -15.09 1.24
C ALA A 711 -21.74 -14.01 0.58
N SER A 712 -22.71 -14.37 -0.26
CA SER A 712 -23.64 -13.40 -0.86
C SER A 712 -24.58 -12.80 0.18
N THR A 713 -25.03 -13.58 1.18
CA THR A 713 -25.84 -13.08 2.31
C THR A 713 -24.99 -12.32 3.34
N LYS A 714 -23.72 -12.69 3.52
CA LYS A 714 -22.81 -12.07 4.49
C LYS A 714 -21.37 -11.98 3.93
N PRO A 715 -20.99 -10.87 3.28
CA PRO A 715 -19.69 -10.79 2.60
C PRO A 715 -18.46 -10.88 3.52
N ASN A 716 -18.58 -10.58 4.82
CA ASN A 716 -17.48 -10.70 5.81
C ASN A 716 -17.59 -11.95 6.64
N LEU A 717 -17.77 -13.08 5.98
CA LEU A 717 -17.70 -14.37 6.64
C LEU A 717 -16.36 -14.53 7.35
N ARG A 718 -16.44 -14.87 8.64
CA ARG A 718 -15.31 -15.39 9.39
C ARG A 718 -15.45 -16.90 9.39
N ILE A 719 -14.66 -17.56 8.57
CA ILE A 719 -14.65 -19.03 8.47
C ILE A 719 -13.53 -19.53 9.39
N LEU A 720 -13.89 -20.42 10.30
CA LEU A 720 -12.95 -21.17 11.11
C LEU A 720 -13.02 -22.62 10.68
N GLU A 721 -11.94 -23.12 10.07
CA GLU A 721 -11.78 -24.54 9.75
C GLU A 721 -10.99 -25.22 10.87
N VAL A 722 -11.43 -26.41 11.28
CA VAL A 722 -10.80 -27.18 12.35
C VAL A 722 -10.40 -28.53 11.74
N GLY A 723 -9.11 -28.82 11.64
CA GLY A 723 -8.60 -30.05 11.01
C GLY A 723 -8.01 -29.90 9.61
N ALA A 724 -7.60 -28.69 9.21
CA ALA A 724 -7.29 -28.28 7.83
C ALA A 724 -6.04 -28.90 7.15
N GLY A 725 -5.43 -29.96 7.69
CA GLY A 725 -4.20 -30.53 7.13
C GLY A 725 -4.34 -30.83 5.63
N ASN A 726 -3.55 -30.15 4.78
CA ASN A 726 -3.54 -30.21 3.30
C ASN A 726 -4.92 -30.40 2.63
N SER A 727 -5.99 -29.82 3.18
CA SER A 727 -7.34 -29.98 2.65
C SER A 727 -7.61 -29.05 1.46
N PRO A 728 -8.27 -29.50 0.37
CA PRO A 728 -8.70 -28.66 -0.75
C PRO A 728 -9.69 -27.54 -0.34
N ALA A 729 -10.20 -27.59 0.89
CA ALA A 729 -10.93 -26.51 1.56
C ALA A 729 -10.22 -25.14 1.53
N VAL A 730 -8.89 -25.15 1.65
CA VAL A 730 -8.06 -23.93 1.67
C VAL A 730 -7.98 -23.30 0.28
N GLU A 731 -7.95 -24.10 -0.79
CA GLU A 731 -7.89 -23.59 -2.17
C GLU A 731 -9.24 -23.01 -2.64
N ALA A 732 -10.37 -23.54 -2.16
CA ALA A 732 -11.70 -23.03 -2.52
C ALA A 732 -12.06 -21.68 -1.85
N THR A 733 -11.32 -21.25 -0.82
CA THR A 733 -11.58 -20.03 -0.03
C THR A 733 -10.74 -18.82 -0.43
N HIS A 734 -10.00 -18.90 -1.55
CA HIS A 734 -9.10 -17.85 -2.03
C HIS A 734 -9.68 -16.44 -2.30
N PRO A 735 -11.00 -16.15 -2.34
CA PRO A 735 -11.47 -14.77 -2.37
C PRO A 735 -11.77 -14.14 -0.99
N ILE A 736 -11.62 -14.84 0.15
CA ILE A 736 -12.05 -14.34 1.48
C ILE A 736 -10.85 -13.87 2.34
N PRO A 737 -10.85 -12.66 2.93
CA PRO A 737 -9.64 -12.05 3.51
C PRO A 737 -9.17 -12.61 4.88
N SER A 738 -9.85 -13.58 5.49
CA SER A 738 -9.48 -14.08 6.81
C SER A 738 -9.86 -15.55 7.02
N THR A 739 -9.03 -16.46 6.54
CA THR A 739 -9.01 -17.86 6.98
C THR A 739 -7.89 -18.04 8.00
N SER A 740 -8.21 -18.62 9.16
CA SER A 740 -7.23 -19.06 10.13
C SER A 740 -7.34 -20.58 10.27
N SER A 741 -6.31 -21.30 9.84
CA SER A 741 -6.25 -22.76 9.81
C SER A 741 -5.38 -23.30 10.96
N PRO A 742 -5.95 -23.74 12.09
CA PRO A 742 -5.24 -24.55 13.06
C PRO A 742 -5.02 -25.98 12.54
N ASP A 743 -3.74 -26.38 12.50
CA ASP A 743 -3.26 -27.70 12.11
C ASP A 743 -3.55 -28.74 13.23
N ILE A 744 -4.28 -29.81 12.89
CA ILE A 744 -4.65 -30.89 13.82
C ILE A 744 -4.19 -32.21 13.24
N SER A 745 -2.95 -32.58 13.56
CA SER A 745 -2.58 -34.00 13.53
C SER A 745 -3.15 -34.70 14.76
N ALA A 746 -3.34 -36.02 14.68
CA ALA A 746 -3.94 -36.89 15.69
C ALA A 746 -3.36 -36.83 17.12
N ARG A 747 -2.31 -36.03 17.37
CA ARG A 747 -1.69 -35.81 18.70
C ARG A 747 -2.40 -34.81 19.61
N PHE A 748 -3.41 -34.05 19.15
CA PHE A 748 -3.85 -32.84 19.87
C PHE A 748 -5.33 -32.76 20.31
N PHE A 749 -6.09 -33.86 20.30
CA PHE A 749 -7.50 -33.88 20.76
C PHE A 749 -7.69 -33.33 22.19
N ALA A 750 -6.73 -33.57 23.10
CA ALA A 750 -6.79 -33.04 24.47
C ALA A 750 -6.54 -31.52 24.57
N GLN A 751 -5.67 -30.95 23.71
CA GLN A 751 -5.41 -29.51 23.66
C GLN A 751 -6.54 -28.72 22.99
N ALA A 752 -7.29 -29.35 22.09
CA ALA A 752 -8.48 -28.75 21.49
C ALA A 752 -9.53 -28.48 22.58
N LYS A 753 -9.80 -29.43 23.47
CA LYS A 753 -10.77 -29.29 24.57
C LYS A 753 -10.41 -28.16 25.55
N GLU A 754 -9.12 -27.98 25.88
CA GLU A 754 -8.64 -26.85 26.70
C GLU A 754 -8.66 -25.51 25.95
N ARG A 755 -8.35 -25.47 24.65
CA ARG A 755 -8.39 -24.22 23.86
C ARG A 755 -9.81 -23.77 23.53
N PHE A 756 -10.75 -24.69 23.29
CA PHE A 756 -12.17 -24.39 23.12
C PHE A 756 -12.77 -23.75 24.39
N ALA A 757 -12.31 -24.16 25.59
CA ALA A 757 -12.73 -23.55 26.84
C ALA A 757 -12.25 -22.08 27.02
N THR A 758 -11.25 -21.64 26.25
CA THR A 758 -10.68 -20.28 26.33
C THR A 758 -11.16 -19.32 25.23
N PHE A 759 -11.90 -19.80 24.23
CA PHE A 759 -12.45 -18.95 23.18
C PHE A 759 -13.74 -18.29 23.65
N ASN A 760 -13.70 -16.97 23.81
CA ASN A 760 -14.90 -16.17 24.03
C ASN A 760 -15.63 -16.03 22.68
N LEU A 761 -16.53 -16.97 22.36
CA LEU A 761 -17.48 -16.87 21.25
C LEU A 761 -18.47 -15.73 21.56
N SER A 762 -18.02 -14.48 21.47
CA SER A 762 -18.89 -13.31 21.66
C SER A 762 -19.94 -13.18 20.54
N SER A 763 -19.87 -14.02 19.51
CA SER A 763 -20.86 -14.15 18.43
C SER A 763 -21.10 -15.63 18.15
N SER A 764 -22.32 -16.12 18.38
CA SER A 764 -22.73 -17.50 18.10
C SER A 764 -22.51 -17.86 16.62
N PRO A 765 -21.96 -19.04 16.30
CA PRO A 765 -21.79 -19.48 14.91
C PRO A 765 -23.15 -19.59 14.22
N ARG A 766 -23.26 -19.09 12.98
CA ARG A 766 -24.53 -19.11 12.21
C ARG A 766 -24.80 -20.45 11.52
N HIS A 767 -23.76 -21.19 11.17
CA HIS A 767 -23.82 -22.53 10.58
C HIS A 767 -22.60 -23.34 11.01
N LEU A 768 -22.77 -24.64 11.17
CA LEU A 768 -21.72 -25.64 11.37
C LEU A 768 -21.79 -26.63 10.21
N VAL A 769 -20.66 -26.86 9.54
CA VAL A 769 -20.52 -27.88 8.49
C VAL A 769 -19.53 -28.93 8.99
N LEU A 770 -19.93 -30.20 8.96
CA LEU A 770 -19.11 -31.34 9.34
C LEU A 770 -18.92 -32.24 8.12
N SER A 771 -17.70 -32.76 7.95
CA SER A 771 -17.42 -33.87 7.04
C SER A 771 -17.00 -35.05 7.90
N GLU A 772 -17.80 -36.13 7.83
CA GLU A 772 -17.63 -37.30 8.68
C GLU A 772 -17.55 -38.56 7.81
N ASP A 773 -16.65 -39.48 8.17
CA ASP A 773 -16.67 -40.83 7.61
C ASP A 773 -17.94 -41.55 8.08
N CYS A 774 -18.71 -42.17 7.19
CA CYS A 774 -19.90 -42.94 7.58
C CYS A 774 -19.90 -44.29 6.88
N ALA A 775 -18.70 -44.87 6.71
CA ALA A 775 -18.49 -45.93 5.75
C ALA A 775 -19.12 -47.27 6.18
N VAL A 776 -19.97 -47.83 5.31
CA VAL A 776 -20.33 -49.25 5.35
C VAL A 776 -19.20 -50.11 4.76
N ALA A 777 -18.45 -49.52 3.83
CA ALA A 777 -17.32 -50.09 3.12
C ALA A 777 -16.03 -50.15 3.96
N ARG A 778 -15.09 -51.06 3.63
CA ARG A 778 -13.92 -51.35 4.49
C ARG A 778 -12.62 -50.63 4.10
N ALA A 779 -12.62 -49.89 2.99
CA ALA A 779 -11.42 -49.19 2.53
C ALA A 779 -10.83 -48.20 3.55
N PRO A 780 -11.61 -47.33 4.22
CA PRO A 780 -11.07 -46.40 5.22
C PRO A 780 -10.42 -47.12 6.39
N GLY A 781 -11.07 -48.17 6.92
CA GLY A 781 -10.54 -48.96 8.04
C GLY A 781 -9.24 -49.68 7.69
N TYR A 782 -9.07 -50.14 6.44
CA TYR A 782 -7.84 -50.78 6.00
C TYR A 782 -6.68 -49.77 5.82
N VAL A 783 -6.96 -48.58 5.28
CA VAL A 783 -5.94 -47.53 5.08
C VAL A 783 -5.57 -46.89 6.42
N PHE A 784 -6.56 -46.28 7.09
CA PHE A 784 -6.33 -45.46 8.27
C PHE A 784 -6.18 -46.26 9.57
N GLY A 785 -6.57 -47.53 9.61
CA GLY A 785 -6.33 -48.42 10.76
C GLY A 785 -4.84 -48.62 11.11
N ASN A 786 -3.93 -48.24 10.20
CA ASN A 786 -2.49 -48.22 10.43
C ASN A 786 -1.99 -46.97 11.18
N PHE A 787 -2.89 -46.06 11.57
CA PHE A 787 -2.58 -44.90 12.43
C PHE A 787 -3.13 -45.12 13.83
N SER A 788 -2.38 -44.72 14.85
CA SER A 788 -2.79 -44.83 16.25
C SER A 788 -4.07 -44.04 16.56
N GLY A 789 -4.30 -42.91 15.88
CA GLY A 789 -5.49 -42.06 16.05
C GLY A 789 -6.81 -42.74 15.68
N TRP A 790 -6.79 -43.74 14.81
CA TRP A 790 -8.00 -44.48 14.38
C TRP A 790 -8.69 -45.21 15.53
N TRP A 791 -7.94 -45.55 16.57
CA TRP A 791 -8.40 -46.42 17.66
C TRP A 791 -8.77 -45.66 18.94
N LEU A 792 -8.91 -44.32 18.86
CA LEU A 792 -9.23 -43.46 20.01
C LEU A 792 -10.71 -43.53 20.43
N GLY A 793 -11.58 -44.08 19.58
CA GLY A 793 -13.03 -44.20 19.81
C GLY A 793 -13.45 -45.23 20.88
N GLU A 794 -12.51 -46.02 21.42
CA GLU A 794 -12.84 -47.04 22.43
C GLU A 794 -13.40 -46.43 23.74
N LEU A 795 -13.07 -45.17 24.03
CA LEU A 795 -13.58 -44.45 25.20
C LEU A 795 -15.07 -44.07 25.09
N ASP A 796 -15.66 -44.11 23.89
CA ASP A 796 -17.07 -43.79 23.64
C ASP A 796 -17.78 -44.86 22.77
N ASP A 797 -17.43 -46.12 23.04
CA ASP A 797 -18.04 -47.35 22.48
C ASP A 797 -17.82 -47.58 20.97
N ARG A 798 -16.82 -46.91 20.38
CA ARG A 798 -16.39 -47.11 18.98
C ARG A 798 -15.11 -47.92 18.92
N LYS A 799 -15.23 -49.21 19.24
CA LYS A 799 -14.06 -50.10 19.36
C LYS A 799 -13.34 -50.37 18.04
N TRP A 800 -14.06 -50.42 16.93
CA TRP A 800 -13.56 -50.94 15.65
C TRP A 800 -13.47 -49.91 14.52
N GLU A 801 -13.96 -48.70 14.76
CA GLU A 801 -14.07 -47.62 13.79
C GLU A 801 -13.98 -46.29 14.54
N LEU A 802 -13.47 -45.25 13.88
CA LEU A 802 -13.30 -43.94 14.52
C LEU A 802 -14.57 -43.08 14.41
N TYR A 803 -15.47 -43.40 13.49
CA TYR A 803 -16.53 -42.52 13.05
C TYR A 803 -17.92 -42.95 13.53
N VAL A 804 -18.93 -42.11 13.33
CA VAL A 804 -20.33 -42.39 13.69
C VAL A 804 -21.29 -42.06 12.54
N MET A 805 -22.42 -42.75 12.50
CA MET A 805 -23.46 -42.45 11.51
C MET A 805 -24.14 -41.09 11.79
N PRO A 806 -24.64 -40.38 10.75
CA PRO A 806 -25.27 -39.07 10.90
C PRO A 806 -26.41 -39.01 11.93
N GLU A 807 -27.12 -40.11 12.21
CA GLU A 807 -28.17 -40.18 13.23
C GLU A 807 -27.64 -39.99 14.66
N ARG A 808 -26.37 -40.36 14.92
CA ARG A 808 -25.73 -40.04 16.19
C ARG A 808 -25.37 -38.55 16.22
N TRP A 809 -24.82 -38.00 15.13
CA TRP A 809 -24.53 -36.57 15.04
C TRP A 809 -25.78 -35.71 15.24
N ASP A 810 -26.93 -36.06 14.67
CA ASP A 810 -28.18 -35.34 14.89
C ASP A 810 -28.52 -35.20 16.39
N ARG A 811 -28.37 -36.28 17.16
CA ARG A 811 -28.62 -36.27 18.62
C ARG A 811 -27.59 -35.41 19.36
N GLU A 812 -26.32 -35.55 19.04
CA GLU A 812 -25.22 -34.80 19.67
C GLU A 812 -25.34 -33.29 19.38
N LEU A 813 -25.70 -32.93 18.15
CA LEU A 813 -25.91 -31.54 17.70
C LEU A 813 -27.13 -30.92 18.40
N LYS A 814 -28.25 -31.65 18.50
CA LYS A 814 -29.42 -31.20 19.28
C LYS A 814 -29.09 -31.00 20.76
N ALA A 815 -28.30 -31.88 21.35
CA ALA A 815 -27.82 -31.74 22.73
C ALA A 815 -26.89 -30.53 22.91
N ALA A 816 -26.20 -30.10 21.85
CA ALA A 816 -25.32 -28.94 21.82
C ALA A 816 -26.02 -27.62 21.41
N SER A 817 -27.36 -27.56 21.47
CA SER A 817 -28.17 -26.38 21.12
C SER A 817 -28.13 -25.98 19.64
N PHE A 818 -27.86 -26.93 18.75
CA PHE A 818 -28.14 -26.81 17.32
C PHE A 818 -29.53 -27.39 17.00
N THR A 819 -30.05 -27.13 15.80
CA THR A 819 -31.30 -27.69 15.28
C THR A 819 -31.20 -29.19 15.02
N GLY A 820 -29.98 -29.72 14.83
CA GLY A 820 -29.69 -31.11 14.49
C GLY A 820 -28.93 -31.20 13.19
N ALA A 821 -29.02 -32.35 12.51
CA ALA A 821 -28.51 -32.52 11.16
C ALA A 821 -29.56 -32.00 10.16
N ASP A 822 -29.55 -30.70 9.87
CA ASP A 822 -30.54 -30.02 9.00
C ASP A 822 -30.49 -30.55 7.56
N SER A 823 -29.28 -30.84 7.08
CA SER A 823 -29.03 -31.49 5.79
C SER A 823 -27.89 -32.49 5.96
N VAL A 824 -28.06 -33.66 5.35
CA VAL A 824 -27.06 -34.73 5.28
C VAL A 824 -26.91 -35.14 3.83
N VAL A 825 -25.71 -34.97 3.29
CA VAL A 825 -25.38 -35.35 1.91
C VAL A 825 -24.40 -36.51 1.95
N TYR A 826 -24.79 -37.66 1.40
CA TYR A 826 -23.95 -38.85 1.31
C TYR A 826 -23.18 -38.88 -0.03
N ASP A 827 -21.98 -39.46 -0.02
CA ASP A 827 -21.14 -39.58 -1.21
C ASP A 827 -21.57 -40.72 -2.15
N ALA A 828 -22.50 -41.57 -1.70
CA ALA A 828 -23.06 -42.70 -2.44
C ALA A 828 -24.37 -43.19 -1.79
N GLU A 829 -25.03 -44.14 -2.45
CA GLU A 829 -26.07 -44.96 -1.84
C GLU A 829 -25.48 -46.16 -1.10
N GLU A 830 -26.17 -46.66 -0.08
CA GLU A 830 -25.79 -47.91 0.58
C GLU A 830 -25.70 -49.09 -0.42
N PRO A 831 -24.71 -49.99 -0.29
CA PRO A 831 -23.67 -50.06 0.74
C PRO A 831 -22.35 -49.34 0.35
N PHE A 832 -22.35 -48.47 -0.66
CA PHE A 832 -21.14 -47.84 -1.21
C PHE A 832 -20.79 -46.49 -0.57
N GLN A 833 -21.47 -46.14 0.52
CA GLN A 833 -21.23 -44.92 1.29
C GLN A 833 -19.89 -45.00 2.02
N TYR A 834 -19.12 -43.92 1.93
CA TYR A 834 -17.87 -43.71 2.68
C TYR A 834 -17.95 -42.46 3.57
N HIS A 835 -18.59 -41.38 3.11
CA HIS A 835 -18.57 -40.08 3.78
C HIS A 835 -19.93 -39.38 3.73
N ALA A 836 -20.19 -38.55 4.73
CA ALA A 836 -21.32 -37.64 4.77
C ALA A 836 -20.86 -36.20 5.05
N ALA A 837 -21.46 -35.24 4.35
CA ALA A 837 -21.43 -33.84 4.72
C ALA A 837 -22.71 -33.51 5.52
N ILE A 838 -22.57 -32.90 6.69
CA ILE A 838 -23.67 -32.57 7.60
C ILE A 838 -23.68 -31.06 7.83
N VAL A 839 -24.84 -30.42 7.67
CA VAL A 839 -25.06 -29.00 7.98
C VAL A 839 -25.96 -28.88 9.19
N ALA A 840 -25.60 -28.00 10.12
CA ALA A 840 -26.36 -27.73 11.33
C ALA A 840 -26.43 -26.22 11.64
N SER A 841 -27.60 -25.76 12.07
CA SER A 841 -27.87 -24.35 12.40
C SER A 841 -28.04 -24.17 13.91
N PRO A 842 -27.69 -23.01 14.50
CA PRO A 842 -27.93 -22.75 15.92
C PRO A 842 -29.43 -22.65 16.20
N ASN A 843 -29.89 -23.24 17.30
CA ASN A 843 -31.27 -23.14 17.74
C ASN A 843 -31.53 -21.73 18.34
N LYS A 844 -32.41 -20.93 17.72
CA LYS A 844 -32.67 -19.53 18.13
C LYS A 844 -33.62 -19.47 19.35
N GLN A 845 -33.11 -19.64 20.58
CA GLN A 845 -33.93 -19.53 21.82
C GLN A 845 -34.04 -18.10 22.41
N LEU A 846 -34.43 -17.12 21.59
CA LEU A 846 -34.53 -15.72 22.02
C LEU A 846 -35.60 -15.48 23.11
N ILE A 847 -36.72 -16.24 23.10
CA ILE A 847 -37.80 -16.09 24.08
C ILE A 847 -37.33 -16.47 25.50
N ALA A 848 -36.51 -17.51 25.61
CA ALA A 848 -35.99 -17.99 26.89
C ALA A 848 -35.01 -16.98 27.50
N GLU A 849 -34.16 -16.38 26.66
CA GLU A 849 -33.19 -15.36 27.08
C GLU A 849 -33.89 -14.07 27.56
N LEU A 850 -34.91 -13.60 26.85
CA LEU A 850 -35.65 -12.39 27.22
C LEU A 850 -36.42 -12.55 28.54
N LYS A 851 -37.02 -13.73 28.78
CA LYS A 851 -37.67 -14.04 30.06
C LYS A 851 -36.66 -14.15 31.21
N THR A 852 -35.48 -14.69 30.95
CA THR A 852 -34.40 -14.82 31.95
C THR A 852 -33.81 -13.46 32.34
N ALA A 853 -33.85 -12.47 31.43
CA ALA A 853 -33.45 -11.09 31.69
C ALA A 853 -34.50 -10.27 32.50
N GLY A 854 -35.58 -10.91 32.98
CA GLY A 854 -36.62 -10.27 33.80
C GLY A 854 -37.62 -9.43 33.02
N MET A 855 -37.65 -9.56 31.69
CA MET A 855 -38.61 -8.85 30.84
C MET A 855 -39.92 -9.65 30.71
N GLU A 856 -41.05 -8.96 30.84
CA GLU A 856 -42.37 -9.54 30.59
C GLU A 856 -42.62 -9.60 29.08
N VAL A 857 -42.59 -10.80 28.50
CA VAL A 857 -42.72 -11.02 27.05
C VAL A 857 -44.12 -11.54 26.73
N THR A 858 -44.88 -10.79 25.92
CA THR A 858 -46.19 -11.18 25.41
C THR A 858 -46.09 -11.41 23.89
N THR A 859 -46.45 -12.59 23.41
CA THR A 859 -46.49 -12.92 21.98
C THR A 859 -47.87 -12.60 21.41
N ALA A 860 -47.93 -11.94 20.25
CA ALA A 860 -49.17 -11.60 19.57
C ALA A 860 -49.05 -11.86 18.05
N THR A 861 -50.17 -12.17 17.42
CA THR A 861 -50.28 -12.41 15.97
C THR A 861 -50.66 -11.13 15.23
N VAL A 862 -50.31 -11.02 13.95
CA VAL A 862 -50.70 -9.87 13.12
C VAL A 862 -52.23 -9.83 13.00
N GLY A 863 -52.85 -8.82 13.62
CA GLY A 863 -54.30 -8.66 13.71
C GLY A 863 -54.84 -8.57 15.14
N ASP A 864 -54.04 -8.96 16.14
CA ASP A 864 -54.41 -8.84 17.55
C ASP A 864 -54.29 -7.38 18.05
N ILE A 865 -55.19 -6.97 18.95
CA ILE A 865 -55.14 -5.63 19.58
C ILE A 865 -54.09 -5.67 20.69
N LEU A 866 -53.00 -4.93 20.51
CA LEU A 866 -51.92 -4.83 21.49
C LEU A 866 -52.32 -3.93 22.67
N PRO A 867 -51.84 -4.22 23.91
CA PRO A 867 -52.04 -3.36 25.07
C PRO A 867 -51.41 -1.98 24.85
N ALA A 868 -52.16 -0.91 25.14
CA ALA A 868 -51.75 0.47 24.87
C ALA A 868 -50.74 1.05 25.89
N ASP A 869 -50.34 0.27 26.90
CA ASP A 869 -49.63 0.73 28.10
C ASP A 869 -48.19 0.18 28.23
N ARG A 870 -47.50 -0.14 27.12
CA ARG A 870 -46.15 -0.71 27.13
C ARG A 870 -45.17 0.02 26.18
N ASP A 871 -43.91 0.15 26.63
CA ASP A 871 -42.89 1.05 26.06
C ASP A 871 -42.08 0.48 24.86
N ILE A 872 -42.22 -0.81 24.51
CA ILE A 872 -41.44 -1.43 23.42
C ILE A 872 -42.32 -2.35 22.58
N ILE A 873 -42.43 -2.06 21.27
CA ILE A 873 -42.97 -2.97 20.25
C ILE A 873 -41.79 -3.38 19.36
N ALA A 874 -41.38 -4.65 19.42
CA ALA A 874 -40.47 -5.24 18.45
C ALA A 874 -41.17 -6.43 17.78
N THR A 875 -41.43 -6.34 16.48
CA THR A 875 -41.86 -7.47 15.67
C THR A 875 -40.66 -8.38 15.42
N LEU A 876 -40.63 -9.53 16.07
CA LEU A 876 -39.67 -10.61 15.83
C LEU A 876 -40.48 -11.87 15.52
N ASP A 877 -40.40 -12.34 14.28
CA ASP A 877 -41.03 -13.60 13.89
C ASP A 877 -40.17 -14.76 14.39
N LEU A 878 -40.75 -15.57 15.28
CA LEU A 878 -40.06 -16.67 15.96
C LEU A 878 -40.59 -18.04 15.52
N GLU A 879 -41.64 -18.09 14.68
CA GLU A 879 -42.33 -19.34 14.36
C GLU A 879 -42.79 -19.48 12.89
N SER A 880 -42.66 -18.48 12.00
CA SER A 880 -43.02 -18.64 10.58
C SER A 880 -42.20 -17.83 9.56
N ARG A 881 -42.37 -18.14 8.25
CA ARG A 881 -41.74 -17.43 7.12
C ARG A 881 -42.51 -16.14 6.85
N PHE A 882 -41.86 -15.00 7.05
CA PHE A 882 -42.41 -13.65 6.85
C PHE A 882 -43.05 -13.38 5.46
N PHE A 883 -42.85 -14.26 4.47
CA PHE A 883 -43.29 -14.08 3.08
C PHE A 883 -44.00 -15.30 2.43
N ASP A 884 -44.77 -16.09 3.17
CA ASP A 884 -45.43 -17.28 2.61
C ASP A 884 -46.55 -17.00 1.55
N ASN A 885 -46.63 -15.79 0.96
CA ASN A 885 -47.62 -15.45 -0.09
C ASN A 885 -47.26 -14.20 -0.95
N ILE A 886 -46.00 -13.96 -1.29
CA ILE A 886 -45.66 -12.95 -2.32
C ILE A 886 -45.43 -13.65 -3.66
N SER A 887 -46.32 -13.37 -4.63
CA SER A 887 -46.21 -13.89 -5.99
C SER A 887 -45.14 -13.14 -6.81
N GLU A 888 -44.51 -13.84 -7.76
CA GLU A 888 -43.36 -13.40 -8.57
C GLU A 888 -43.63 -12.05 -9.29
N ASP A 889 -44.88 -11.82 -9.66
CA ASP A 889 -45.41 -10.62 -10.29
C ASP A 889 -45.44 -9.38 -9.38
N ARG A 890 -45.44 -9.51 -8.05
CA ARG A 890 -45.36 -8.36 -7.13
C ARG A 890 -43.93 -7.85 -6.89
N CYS A 891 -42.91 -8.70 -7.06
CA CYS A 891 -41.51 -8.30 -6.94
C CYS A 891 -41.00 -7.49 -8.15
N ILE A 892 -41.62 -7.65 -9.32
CA ILE A 892 -41.18 -7.03 -10.58
C ILE A 892 -41.67 -5.57 -10.71
N VAL A 893 -42.73 -5.17 -10.01
CA VAL A 893 -43.45 -3.91 -10.29
C VAL A 893 -42.97 -2.71 -9.45
N ASP A 894 -42.27 -2.92 -8.33
CA ASP A 894 -41.73 -1.81 -7.52
C ASP A 894 -40.28 -2.05 -7.07
N PRO A 895 -39.28 -1.55 -7.81
CA PRO A 895 -37.86 -1.60 -7.42
C PRO A 895 -37.56 -0.94 -6.06
N ARG A 896 -38.44 -0.06 -5.55
CA ARG A 896 -38.25 0.63 -4.26
C ARG A 896 -38.64 -0.25 -3.06
N SER A 897 -39.52 -1.22 -3.25
CA SER A 897 -39.90 -2.18 -2.21
C SER A 897 -38.73 -3.09 -1.83
N ALA A 898 -37.93 -3.54 -2.81
CA ALA A 898 -36.67 -4.27 -2.58
C ALA A 898 -35.56 -3.39 -1.98
N GLN A 899 -35.54 -2.08 -2.28
CA GLN A 899 -34.55 -1.14 -1.72
C GLN A 899 -34.72 -0.86 -0.22
N THR A 900 -35.91 -1.11 0.36
CA THR A 900 -36.21 -0.68 1.73
C THR A 900 -35.98 -1.78 2.79
N VAL A 901 -35.92 -3.07 2.41
CA VAL A 901 -36.16 -4.17 3.37
C VAL A 901 -34.92 -5.04 3.74
N GLY A 902 -33.76 -4.91 3.09
CA GLY A 902 -32.59 -5.70 3.54
C GLY A 902 -31.18 -5.30 3.05
N MET A 903 -31.08 -4.46 2.02
CA MET A 903 -29.81 -4.27 1.29
C MET A 903 -28.95 -3.07 1.74
N PHE A 904 -29.38 -2.28 2.72
CA PHE A 904 -28.66 -1.06 3.12
C PHE A 904 -27.39 -1.29 3.94
N ARG A 905 -27.05 -2.53 4.33
CA ARG A 905 -25.83 -2.81 5.11
C ARG A 905 -24.58 -3.15 4.29
N VAL A 906 -24.70 -3.61 3.04
CA VAL A 906 -23.52 -4.18 2.34
C VAL A 906 -22.74 -3.16 1.52
N ALA A 907 -23.38 -2.24 0.79
CA ALA A 907 -22.64 -1.33 -0.09
C ALA A 907 -22.10 -0.05 0.59
N ARG A 908 -22.71 0.41 1.70
CA ARG A 908 -22.36 1.69 2.34
C ARG A 908 -21.50 1.58 3.60
N ALA A 909 -21.51 0.45 4.30
CA ALA A 909 -21.02 0.40 5.69
C ALA A 909 -19.55 -0.05 5.84
N GLU A 910 -18.96 -0.77 4.88
CA GLU A 910 -17.66 -1.41 5.11
C GLU A 910 -16.50 -0.95 4.25
N LEU A 911 -16.74 -0.27 3.13
CA LEU A 911 -15.65 0.31 2.36
C LEU A 911 -15.26 1.71 2.86
N ALA A 912 -16.10 2.40 3.64
CA ALA A 912 -15.95 3.84 3.92
C ALA A 912 -15.69 4.70 2.66
N VAL A 913 -15.87 4.14 1.45
CA VAL A 913 -15.77 4.83 0.17
C VAL A 913 -17.19 5.19 -0.27
N PRO A 914 -17.50 6.48 -0.47
CA PRO A 914 -18.71 6.85 -1.19
C PRO A 914 -18.56 6.39 -2.66
N ILE A 915 -19.21 5.28 -2.99
CA ILE A 915 -19.37 4.84 -4.38
C ILE A 915 -20.43 5.75 -5.01
N PHE A 916 -20.01 6.56 -5.98
CA PHE A 916 -20.91 7.23 -6.91
C PHE A 916 -21.05 6.31 -8.11
N SER A 917 -22.15 5.56 -8.20
CA SER A 917 -22.47 4.81 -9.41
C SER A 917 -22.80 5.80 -10.53
N LEU A 918 -22.02 5.76 -11.62
CA LEU A 918 -22.50 6.24 -12.90
C LEU A 918 -23.30 5.08 -13.50
N GLU A 919 -24.62 5.10 -13.35
CA GLU A 919 -25.49 4.19 -14.09
C GLU A 919 -25.44 4.62 -15.56
N ILE A 920 -24.65 3.92 -16.37
CA ILE A 920 -24.73 4.06 -17.82
C ILE A 920 -25.86 3.12 -18.24
N ASP A 921 -26.96 3.69 -18.69
CA ASP A 921 -28.05 2.92 -19.28
C ASP A 921 -27.48 2.05 -20.41
N THR A 922 -27.84 0.78 -20.45
CA THR A 922 -27.48 -0.11 -21.56
C THR A 922 -28.04 0.37 -22.91
N ALA A 923 -29.01 1.29 -22.89
CA ALA A 923 -29.54 1.98 -24.06
C ALA A 923 -28.74 3.24 -24.47
N GLU A 924 -27.68 3.62 -23.74
CA GLU A 924 -26.81 4.76 -24.10
C GLU A 924 -26.07 4.47 -25.42
N PRO A 925 -26.22 5.33 -26.45
CA PRO A 925 -25.61 5.12 -27.77
C PRO A 925 -24.09 4.93 -27.75
N LYS A 926 -23.39 5.46 -26.74
CA LYS A 926 -21.92 5.37 -26.59
C LYS A 926 -21.46 4.43 -25.49
N PHE A 927 -22.32 3.52 -25.03
CA PHE A 927 -22.03 2.60 -23.92
C PHE A 927 -20.66 1.92 -24.05
N THR A 928 -20.35 1.35 -25.23
CA THR A 928 -19.10 0.63 -25.47
C THR A 928 -17.85 1.54 -25.43
N GLU A 929 -17.93 2.77 -25.94
CA GLU A 929 -16.83 3.75 -25.89
C GLU A 929 -16.56 4.23 -24.46
N LEU A 930 -17.63 4.52 -23.71
CA LEU A 930 -17.55 4.95 -22.32
C LEU A 930 -16.93 3.86 -21.44
N VAL A 931 -17.31 2.59 -21.64
CA VAL A 931 -16.72 1.46 -20.93
C VAL A 931 -15.25 1.26 -21.33
N ALA A 932 -14.91 1.32 -22.62
CA ALA A 932 -13.53 1.16 -23.09
C ALA A 932 -12.58 2.25 -22.55
N SER A 933 -13.06 3.50 -22.41
CA SER A 933 -12.30 4.63 -21.86
C SER A 933 -11.88 4.45 -20.40
N VAL A 934 -12.60 3.61 -19.64
CA VAL A 934 -12.30 3.30 -18.23
C VAL A 934 -11.19 2.24 -18.10
N TYR A 935 -10.99 1.41 -19.13
CA TYR A 935 -10.08 0.26 -19.09
C TYR A 935 -8.70 0.49 -19.75
N GLN A 936 -8.48 1.62 -20.42
CA GLN A 936 -7.24 1.86 -21.17
C GLN A 936 -6.30 2.82 -20.41
N LYS A 937 -5.16 2.31 -19.95
CA LYS A 937 -3.97 3.13 -19.65
C LYS A 937 -2.86 2.76 -20.65
N PRO A 938 -2.35 3.70 -21.45
CA PRO A 938 -1.07 3.53 -22.12
C PRO A 938 0.03 3.67 -21.07
N ASP A 939 1.00 2.76 -21.01
CA ASP A 939 2.39 3.03 -20.56
C ASP A 939 3.19 1.75 -20.19
N LEU A 940 2.96 0.59 -20.83
CA LEU A 940 3.92 -0.53 -20.85
C LEU A 940 3.82 -1.32 -22.16
N LEU A 941 4.95 -1.70 -22.78
CA LEU A 941 4.98 -2.57 -23.98
C LEU A 941 4.22 -3.90 -23.74
N ASP A 942 4.21 -4.37 -22.49
CA ASP A 942 3.52 -5.60 -22.06
C ASP A 942 1.99 -5.48 -22.03
N THR A 943 1.45 -4.28 -22.21
CA THR A 943 -0.02 -4.03 -22.22
C THR A 943 -0.60 -3.95 -23.63
N LEU A 944 0.22 -4.08 -24.68
CA LEU A 944 -0.23 -4.08 -26.07
C LEU A 944 -1.14 -5.28 -26.35
N ARG A 945 -2.37 -5.02 -26.78
CA ARG A 945 -3.36 -6.04 -27.17
C ARG A 945 -4.17 -5.59 -28.38
N TRP A 946 -4.67 -6.54 -29.15
CA TRP A 946 -5.68 -6.26 -30.18
C TRP A 946 -7.00 -5.84 -29.53
N VAL A 947 -7.64 -4.82 -30.07
CA VAL A 947 -8.93 -4.29 -29.62
C VAL A 947 -9.85 -4.23 -30.82
N GLU A 948 -11.12 -4.60 -30.64
CA GLU A 948 -12.14 -4.46 -31.68
C GLU A 948 -12.50 -2.97 -31.83
N SER A 949 -12.49 -2.48 -33.08
CA SER A 949 -12.92 -1.14 -33.42
C SER A 949 -14.16 -1.23 -34.32
N PRO A 950 -15.23 -0.44 -34.06
CA PRO A 950 -16.36 -0.36 -34.97
C PRO A 950 -15.91 0.20 -36.32
N LEU A 951 -16.46 -0.37 -37.40
CA LEU A 951 -16.29 0.15 -38.76
C LEU A 951 -17.24 1.33 -38.98
N GLN A 952 -16.77 2.36 -39.66
CA GLN A 952 -17.60 3.52 -40.00
C GLN A 952 -18.44 3.22 -41.26
N ASP A 953 -19.75 3.46 -41.17
CA ASP A 953 -20.67 3.16 -42.28
C ASP A 953 -20.50 4.13 -43.48
N GLU A 954 -20.20 5.41 -43.21
CA GLU A 954 -20.09 6.46 -44.24
C GLU A 954 -18.66 7.00 -44.39
N LEU A 955 -18.22 7.20 -45.63
CA LEU A 955 -16.93 7.81 -45.98
C LEU A 955 -17.10 9.28 -46.37
N GLU A 956 -16.24 10.15 -45.84
CA GLU A 956 -16.17 11.53 -46.31
C GLU A 956 -15.62 11.61 -47.75
N ALA A 957 -15.86 12.74 -48.41
CA ALA A 957 -15.56 12.91 -49.82
C ALA A 957 -14.07 12.69 -50.18
N ASN A 958 -13.14 12.98 -49.27
CA ASN A 958 -11.69 12.89 -49.45
C ASN A 958 -11.05 11.75 -48.64
N GLN A 959 -11.85 10.75 -48.23
CA GLN A 959 -11.38 9.60 -47.47
C GLN A 959 -11.28 8.34 -48.34
N VAL A 960 -10.41 7.43 -47.94
CA VAL A 960 -10.22 6.12 -48.55
C VAL A 960 -10.19 5.08 -47.45
N GLU A 961 -11.06 4.09 -47.57
CA GLU A 961 -11.09 2.93 -46.70
C GLU A 961 -10.16 1.85 -47.26
N VAL A 962 -9.34 1.26 -46.39
CA VAL A 962 -8.28 0.34 -46.78
C VAL A 962 -8.22 -0.90 -45.90
N ASP A 963 -7.88 -2.03 -46.52
CA ASP A 963 -7.52 -3.27 -45.84
C ASP A 963 -6.00 -3.34 -45.69
N THR A 964 -5.53 -3.31 -44.45
CA THR A 964 -4.10 -3.31 -44.13
C THR A 964 -3.49 -4.69 -44.35
N ARG A 965 -2.35 -4.73 -45.02
CA ARG A 965 -1.56 -5.95 -45.27
C ARG A 965 -0.21 -5.92 -44.54
N ALA A 966 0.40 -4.75 -44.41
CA ALA A 966 1.60 -4.56 -43.59
C ALA A 966 1.64 -3.16 -42.99
N VAL A 967 2.27 -3.04 -41.82
CA VAL A 967 2.50 -1.78 -41.11
C VAL A 967 3.96 -1.63 -40.72
N GLY A 968 4.46 -0.40 -40.74
CA GLY A 968 5.84 -0.07 -40.43
C GLY A 968 6.10 0.49 -39.06
N LEU A 969 7.01 -0.17 -38.32
CA LEU A 969 7.42 0.30 -37.00
C LEU A 969 8.56 1.31 -37.13
N ASN A 970 8.27 2.56 -36.79
CA ASN A 970 9.23 3.65 -36.79
C ASN A 970 9.72 3.97 -35.37
N PHE A 971 10.84 4.69 -35.27
CA PHE A 971 11.40 5.08 -33.96
C PHE A 971 10.41 5.92 -33.14
N ARG A 972 9.56 6.71 -33.80
CA ARG A 972 8.45 7.44 -33.18
C ARG A 972 7.50 6.49 -32.45
N ASP A 973 7.11 5.38 -33.07
CA ASP A 973 6.10 4.47 -32.52
C ASP A 973 6.61 3.78 -31.25
N ILE A 974 7.91 3.47 -31.21
CA ILE A 974 8.59 2.96 -30.01
C ILE A 974 8.60 4.02 -28.91
N MET A 975 9.01 5.24 -29.22
CA MET A 975 9.08 6.33 -28.23
C MET A 975 7.70 6.75 -27.70
N VAL A 976 6.65 6.68 -28.52
CA VAL A 976 5.25 6.88 -28.09
C VAL A 976 4.79 5.73 -27.20
N SER A 977 5.07 4.47 -27.59
CA SER A 977 4.68 3.28 -26.82
C SER A 977 5.41 3.14 -25.49
N MET A 978 6.63 3.70 -25.39
CA MET A 978 7.42 3.79 -24.15
C MET A 978 7.05 5.00 -23.28
N GLY A 979 6.09 5.83 -23.71
CA GLY A 979 5.70 7.04 -22.97
C GLY A 979 6.74 8.18 -22.99
N VAL A 980 7.82 8.05 -23.76
CA VAL A 980 8.92 9.03 -23.87
C VAL A 980 8.48 10.25 -24.69
N LEU A 981 7.61 10.07 -25.70
CA LEU A 981 7.03 11.15 -26.50
C LEU A 981 5.51 11.24 -26.29
N LYS A 982 5.03 12.31 -25.65
CA LYS A 982 3.61 12.57 -25.40
C LYS A 982 3.17 13.88 -26.11
N PHE A 983 2.79 13.80 -27.39
CA PHE A 983 2.34 14.97 -28.17
C PHE A 983 1.16 14.65 -29.10
N GLY A 984 0.15 15.53 -29.13
CA GLY A 984 -1.10 15.40 -29.90
C GLY A 984 -2.32 15.26 -28.96
N LYS A 985 -3.56 15.41 -29.46
CA LYS A 985 -4.78 15.15 -28.66
C LYS A 985 -4.87 13.68 -28.21
N THR A 986 -4.24 12.77 -28.96
CA THR A 986 -4.08 11.34 -28.69
C THR A 986 -2.79 10.86 -29.39
N PRO A 987 -1.65 10.71 -28.68
CA PRO A 987 -0.45 10.15 -29.30
C PRO A 987 -0.68 8.67 -29.63
N SER A 988 -0.77 8.32 -30.91
CA SER A 988 -0.98 6.94 -31.36
C SER A 988 0.20 6.39 -32.19
N PRO A 989 0.53 5.10 -32.04
CA PRO A 989 1.52 4.41 -32.87
C PRO A 989 0.87 3.87 -34.15
N ASP A 990 1.14 4.49 -35.28
CA ASP A 990 0.96 3.96 -36.65
C ASP A 990 1.42 5.03 -37.66
N LEU A 991 2.67 4.95 -38.14
CA LEU A 991 3.20 5.95 -39.07
C LEU A 991 3.18 5.50 -40.53
N GLU A 992 3.26 4.20 -40.80
CA GLU A 992 3.39 3.64 -42.16
C GLU A 992 2.46 2.45 -42.38
N ILE A 993 1.69 2.49 -43.46
CA ILE A 993 0.66 1.50 -43.77
C ILE A 993 0.66 1.13 -45.26
N THR A 994 0.52 -0.16 -45.56
CA THR A 994 0.31 -0.66 -46.92
C THR A 994 -0.80 -1.69 -46.98
N GLY A 995 -1.48 -1.75 -48.11
CA GLY A 995 -2.60 -2.66 -48.28
C GLY A 995 -3.36 -2.49 -49.56
N ILE A 996 -4.66 -2.79 -49.50
CA ILE A 996 -5.57 -2.75 -50.64
C ILE A 996 -6.67 -1.74 -50.37
N VAL A 997 -7.00 -0.92 -51.37
CA VAL A 997 -8.13 0.02 -51.29
C VAL A 997 -9.46 -0.73 -51.33
N ASN A 998 -10.31 -0.54 -50.32
CA ASN A 998 -11.63 -1.17 -50.20
C ASN A 998 -12.76 -0.26 -50.69
N ARG A 999 -12.79 1.00 -50.25
CA ARG A 999 -13.78 2.01 -50.65
C ARG A 999 -13.13 3.38 -50.83
N VAL A 1000 -13.70 4.21 -51.69
CA VAL A 1000 -13.20 5.57 -51.99
C VAL A 1000 -14.31 6.60 -51.85
N GLY A 1001 -13.99 7.75 -51.26
CA GLY A 1001 -14.87 8.91 -51.16
C GLY A 1001 -15.13 9.57 -52.53
N SER A 1002 -16.19 10.37 -52.61
CA SER A 1002 -16.70 10.94 -53.86
C SER A 1002 -15.75 11.91 -54.60
N LYS A 1003 -14.74 12.46 -53.92
CA LYS A 1003 -13.72 13.34 -54.51
C LYS A 1003 -12.38 12.63 -54.75
N VAL A 1004 -12.28 11.32 -54.50
CA VAL A 1004 -11.06 10.54 -54.71
C VAL A 1004 -11.03 9.98 -56.12
N ASN A 1005 -9.98 10.31 -56.86
CA ASN A 1005 -9.88 10.05 -58.30
C ASN A 1005 -8.50 9.54 -58.75
N HIS A 1006 -7.52 9.45 -57.86
CA HIS A 1006 -6.16 8.99 -58.18
C HIS A 1006 -5.88 7.53 -57.74
N VAL A 1007 -6.76 6.94 -56.92
CA VAL A 1007 -6.77 5.52 -56.55
C VAL A 1007 -8.18 4.96 -56.73
N LYS A 1008 -8.30 3.66 -56.98
CA LYS A 1008 -9.60 2.96 -57.10
C LYS A 1008 -9.62 1.71 -56.23
N VAL A 1009 -10.83 1.22 -55.94
CA VAL A 1009 -11.06 -0.05 -55.24
C VAL A 1009 -10.26 -1.18 -55.90
N GLY A 1010 -9.54 -1.95 -55.08
CA GLY A 1010 -8.64 -3.02 -55.49
C GLY A 1010 -7.19 -2.59 -55.77
N ASP A 1011 -6.89 -1.30 -55.87
CA ASP A 1011 -5.51 -0.84 -56.02
C ASP A 1011 -4.68 -1.18 -54.77
N ARG A 1012 -3.42 -1.58 -54.98
CA ARG A 1012 -2.41 -1.64 -53.93
C ARG A 1012 -1.90 -0.25 -53.60
N PHE A 1013 -1.73 0.07 -52.34
CA PHE A 1013 -1.24 1.38 -51.90
C PHE A 1013 -0.14 1.26 -50.84
N CYS A 1014 0.62 2.35 -50.70
CA CYS A 1014 1.40 2.65 -49.50
C CYS A 1014 1.11 4.09 -49.05
N GLY A 1015 1.17 4.33 -47.76
CA GLY A 1015 0.84 5.65 -47.20
C GLY A 1015 1.30 5.83 -45.77
N VAL A 1016 1.02 7.02 -45.25
CA VAL A 1016 1.27 7.39 -43.86
C VAL A 1016 -0.07 7.66 -43.16
N ALA A 1017 -0.23 7.18 -41.92
CA ALA A 1017 -1.44 7.40 -41.13
C ALA A 1017 -1.26 8.60 -40.18
N THR A 1018 -2.28 9.44 -40.02
CA THR A 1018 -2.22 10.62 -39.14
C THR A 1018 -2.71 10.36 -37.73
N ASP A 1019 -3.71 9.48 -37.55
CA ASP A 1019 -4.40 9.25 -36.28
C ASP A 1019 -4.88 7.79 -36.17
N GLY A 1020 -3.94 6.85 -36.11
CA GLY A 1020 -4.24 5.42 -36.05
C GLY A 1020 -3.42 4.67 -35.01
N TRP A 1021 -4.01 3.61 -34.49
CA TRP A 1021 -3.27 2.47 -33.94
C TRP A 1021 -3.03 1.48 -35.06
N PHE A 1022 -1.99 0.65 -34.95
CA PHE A 1022 -1.82 -0.48 -35.87
C PHE A 1022 -3.13 -1.27 -36.02
N THR A 1023 -3.65 -1.33 -37.24
CA THR A 1023 -4.99 -1.83 -37.52
C THR A 1023 -5.00 -2.74 -38.74
N THR A 1024 -5.95 -3.69 -38.75
CA THR A 1024 -6.23 -4.52 -39.94
C THR A 1024 -7.05 -3.78 -40.99
N HIS A 1025 -7.67 -2.65 -40.62
CA HIS A 1025 -8.55 -1.87 -41.46
C HIS A 1025 -8.54 -0.39 -41.05
N ALA A 1026 -8.40 0.53 -42.00
CA ALA A 1026 -8.25 1.96 -41.72
C ALA A 1026 -9.04 2.85 -42.68
N ILE A 1027 -9.39 4.05 -42.22
CA ILE A 1027 -9.86 5.14 -43.07
C ILE A 1027 -8.77 6.21 -43.08
N LEU A 1028 -8.25 6.51 -44.27
CA LEU A 1028 -7.14 7.43 -44.48
C LEU A 1028 -7.59 8.59 -45.37
N LEU A 1029 -6.94 9.75 -45.22
CA LEU A 1029 -7.10 10.83 -46.19
C LEU A 1029 -6.45 10.44 -47.52
N ASP A 1030 -7.15 10.69 -48.62
CA ASP A 1030 -6.67 10.40 -49.98
C ASP A 1030 -5.28 11.01 -50.24
N SER A 1031 -5.02 12.20 -49.67
CA SER A 1031 -3.75 12.92 -49.79
C SER A 1031 -2.53 12.23 -49.16
N LEU A 1032 -2.71 11.19 -48.35
CA LEU A 1032 -1.64 10.53 -47.59
C LEU A 1032 -1.28 9.14 -48.09
N ILE A 1033 -1.99 8.66 -49.13
CA ILE A 1033 -1.75 7.37 -49.75
C ILE A 1033 -1.34 7.56 -51.21
N ALA A 1034 -0.60 6.59 -51.74
CA ALA A 1034 -0.35 6.53 -53.17
C ALA A 1034 -0.29 5.08 -53.65
N LYS A 1035 -0.66 4.89 -54.91
CA LYS A 1035 -0.65 3.59 -55.57
C LYS A 1035 0.77 3.04 -55.68
N ILE A 1036 0.92 1.74 -55.45
CA ILE A 1036 2.18 1.02 -55.67
C ILE A 1036 2.04 -0.02 -56.80
N PRO A 1037 3.13 -0.35 -57.51
CA PRO A 1037 3.12 -1.39 -58.54
C PRO A 1037 2.71 -2.76 -57.99
N GLU A 1038 2.06 -3.60 -58.80
CA GLU A 1038 1.69 -4.97 -58.40
C GLU A 1038 2.90 -5.86 -58.11
N THR A 1039 4.06 -5.53 -58.69
CA THR A 1039 5.33 -6.22 -58.49
C THR A 1039 5.95 -5.92 -57.13
N LEU A 1040 5.52 -4.86 -56.44
CA LEU A 1040 6.02 -4.52 -55.11
C LEU A 1040 5.23 -5.27 -54.04
N ASP A 1041 5.96 -6.01 -53.21
CA ASP A 1041 5.40 -6.69 -52.05
C ASP A 1041 4.93 -5.70 -50.97
N PHE A 1042 3.87 -6.04 -50.24
CA PHE A 1042 3.30 -5.17 -49.20
C PHE A 1042 4.31 -4.86 -48.08
N THR A 1043 5.14 -5.84 -47.69
CA THR A 1043 6.16 -5.62 -46.65
C THR A 1043 7.27 -4.70 -47.14
N ALA A 1044 7.71 -4.87 -48.39
CA ALA A 1044 8.69 -3.98 -49.02
C ALA A 1044 8.13 -2.55 -49.15
N GLY A 1045 6.88 -2.41 -49.59
CA GLY A 1045 6.20 -1.12 -49.71
C GLY A 1045 6.00 -0.41 -48.38
N ALA A 1046 5.94 -1.14 -47.27
CA ALA A 1046 5.77 -0.55 -45.95
C ALA A 1046 7.06 0.13 -45.44
N THR A 1047 8.25 -0.26 -45.92
CA THR A 1047 9.54 0.32 -45.50
C THR A 1047 9.84 1.73 -46.00
N MET A 1048 9.01 2.24 -46.89
CA MET A 1048 9.31 3.42 -47.70
C MET A 1048 8.60 4.71 -47.25
N PRO A 1049 7.33 4.71 -46.79
CA PRO A 1049 6.54 5.93 -46.76
C PRO A 1049 7.10 7.03 -45.86
N ALA A 1050 7.35 6.78 -44.58
CA ALA A 1050 7.90 7.77 -43.65
C ALA A 1050 9.36 8.07 -43.98
N CYS A 1051 10.19 7.04 -44.19
CA CYS A 1051 11.63 7.20 -44.40
C CYS A 1051 11.96 8.10 -45.60
N TYR A 1052 11.40 7.83 -46.77
CA TYR A 1052 11.63 8.66 -47.97
C TYR A 1052 10.93 10.00 -47.89
N THR A 1053 9.76 10.11 -47.26
CA THR A 1053 9.08 11.40 -47.13
C THR A 1053 9.89 12.35 -46.26
N THR A 1054 10.43 11.87 -45.14
CA THR A 1054 11.34 12.64 -44.29
C THR A 1054 12.61 13.03 -45.04
N ALA A 1055 13.23 12.09 -45.77
CA ALA A 1055 14.47 12.37 -46.49
C ALA A 1055 14.28 13.36 -47.66
N VAL A 1056 13.18 13.25 -48.43
CA VAL A 1056 12.85 14.21 -49.51
C VAL A 1056 12.60 15.59 -48.92
N GLN A 1057 11.80 15.69 -47.85
CA GLN A 1057 11.53 16.96 -47.20
C GLN A 1057 12.83 17.59 -46.67
N ALA A 1058 13.70 16.81 -46.03
CA ALA A 1058 14.95 17.28 -45.45
C ALA A 1058 15.99 17.69 -46.50
N LEU A 1059 16.31 16.81 -47.45
CA LEU A 1059 17.40 17.02 -48.39
C LEU A 1059 17.00 17.84 -49.62
N ILE A 1060 15.81 17.60 -50.17
CA ILE A 1060 15.39 18.21 -51.43
C ILE A 1060 14.61 19.51 -51.19
N ASP A 1061 13.59 19.47 -50.33
CA ASP A 1061 12.71 20.63 -50.16
C ASP A 1061 13.30 21.72 -49.25
N VAL A 1062 13.89 21.34 -48.11
CA VAL A 1062 14.46 22.28 -47.11
C VAL A 1062 15.92 22.64 -47.41
N ASN A 1063 16.77 21.63 -47.63
CA ASN A 1063 18.19 21.86 -47.91
C ASN A 1063 18.45 22.27 -49.35
N GLN A 1064 17.65 21.79 -50.31
CA GLN A 1064 17.89 21.95 -51.74
C GLN A 1064 19.27 21.42 -52.15
N LEU A 1065 19.58 20.17 -51.75
CA LEU A 1065 20.82 19.48 -52.11
C LEU A 1065 21.03 19.54 -53.64
N GLN A 1066 22.23 19.93 -54.08
CA GLN A 1066 22.61 20.05 -55.48
C GLN A 1066 23.79 19.15 -55.82
N GLN A 1067 23.99 18.91 -57.12
CA GLN A 1067 25.11 18.14 -57.64
C GLN A 1067 26.46 18.69 -57.18
N GLY A 1068 27.36 17.80 -56.78
CA GLY A 1068 28.71 18.15 -56.33
C GLY A 1068 28.79 18.73 -54.90
N GLN A 1069 27.67 18.84 -54.18
CA GLN A 1069 27.70 19.21 -52.75
C GLN A 1069 28.02 17.99 -51.87
N THR A 1070 28.55 18.26 -50.68
CA THR A 1070 28.86 17.23 -49.67
C THR A 1070 27.75 17.10 -48.62
N ALA A 1071 27.32 15.88 -48.31
CA ALA A 1071 26.25 15.60 -47.33
C ALA A 1071 26.73 14.63 -46.24
N LEU A 1072 26.68 15.05 -44.97
CA LEU A 1072 26.86 14.20 -43.80
C LEU A 1072 25.52 13.63 -43.32
N ILE A 1073 25.39 12.31 -43.38
CA ILE A 1073 24.18 11.58 -42.97
C ILE A 1073 24.49 10.78 -41.71
N HIS A 1074 23.86 11.15 -40.60
CA HIS A 1074 23.98 10.40 -39.35
C HIS A 1074 23.07 9.17 -39.32
N SER A 1075 23.50 8.13 -38.60
CA SER A 1075 22.77 6.86 -38.49
C SER A 1075 22.41 6.27 -39.86
N ALA A 1076 23.39 6.29 -40.78
CA ALA A 1076 23.20 5.91 -42.19
C ALA A 1076 22.63 4.48 -42.40
N ALA A 1077 22.81 3.60 -41.41
CA ALA A 1077 22.25 2.24 -41.41
C ALA A 1077 20.77 2.15 -40.95
N GLY A 1078 20.15 3.25 -40.54
CA GLY A 1078 18.72 3.33 -40.20
C GLY A 1078 17.84 3.69 -41.40
N GLY A 1079 16.51 3.55 -41.28
CA GLY A 1079 15.57 3.76 -42.39
C GLY A 1079 15.69 5.13 -43.09
N VAL A 1080 15.63 6.24 -42.35
CA VAL A 1080 15.80 7.59 -42.91
C VAL A 1080 17.20 7.77 -43.52
N GLY A 1081 18.24 7.16 -42.91
CA GLY A 1081 19.62 7.21 -43.39
C GLY A 1081 19.78 6.55 -44.76
N HIS A 1082 19.19 5.37 -44.96
CA HIS A 1082 19.18 4.69 -46.27
C HIS A 1082 18.47 5.52 -47.34
N ALA A 1083 17.28 6.05 -47.02
CA ALA A 1083 16.54 6.90 -47.94
C ALA A 1083 17.32 8.18 -48.31
N ALA A 1084 18.01 8.79 -47.34
CA ALA A 1084 18.86 9.95 -47.55
C ALA A 1084 20.05 9.65 -48.48
N ILE A 1085 20.68 8.48 -48.34
CA ILE A 1085 21.79 8.05 -49.21
C ILE A 1085 21.32 7.87 -50.65
N ASP A 1086 20.17 7.23 -50.87
CA ASP A 1086 19.62 7.03 -52.21
C ASP A 1086 19.34 8.36 -52.90
N LEU A 1087 18.74 9.31 -52.19
CA LEU A 1087 18.47 10.64 -52.72
C LEU A 1087 19.75 11.44 -52.99
N ALA A 1088 20.74 11.36 -52.10
CA ALA A 1088 22.02 12.04 -52.29
C ALA A 1088 22.79 11.48 -53.50
N LYS A 1089 22.77 10.15 -53.70
CA LYS A 1089 23.33 9.51 -54.91
C LYS A 1089 22.59 9.91 -56.18
N MET A 1090 21.26 10.02 -56.12
CA MET A 1090 20.45 10.46 -57.26
C MET A 1090 20.82 11.88 -57.74
N VAL A 1091 21.26 12.74 -56.82
CA VAL A 1091 21.67 14.12 -57.10
C VAL A 1091 23.18 14.21 -57.40
N ASP A 1092 23.93 13.10 -57.32
CA ASP A 1092 25.39 13.07 -57.51
C ASP A 1092 26.12 13.99 -56.51
N ALA A 1093 25.71 13.87 -55.24
CA ALA A 1093 26.35 14.50 -54.09
C ALA A 1093 27.40 13.58 -53.46
N GLU A 1094 28.45 14.15 -52.88
CA GLU A 1094 29.46 13.41 -52.12
C GLU A 1094 28.94 13.11 -50.70
N ILE A 1095 28.98 11.84 -50.28
CA ILE A 1095 28.32 11.39 -49.05
C ILE A 1095 29.34 11.04 -47.98
N PHE A 1096 29.22 11.69 -46.82
CA PHE A 1096 29.83 11.27 -45.57
C PHE A 1096 28.76 10.59 -44.71
N ALA A 1097 29.03 9.39 -44.22
CA ALA A 1097 28.09 8.64 -43.41
C ALA A 1097 28.71 8.31 -42.07
N THR A 1098 27.98 8.52 -40.97
CA THR A 1098 28.39 7.96 -39.67
C THR A 1098 27.65 6.66 -39.42
N VAL A 1099 28.43 5.64 -39.04
CA VAL A 1099 27.96 4.31 -38.66
C VAL A 1099 28.75 3.88 -37.42
N GLY A 1100 28.16 4.03 -36.23
CA GLY A 1100 28.57 3.37 -34.98
C GLY A 1100 30.04 3.46 -34.49
N SER A 1101 30.95 4.20 -35.12
CA SER A 1101 32.34 4.38 -34.68
C SER A 1101 32.95 5.68 -35.24
N ALA A 1102 33.87 6.26 -34.47
CA ALA A 1102 34.37 7.63 -34.66
C ALA A 1102 35.70 7.64 -35.42
N GLU A 1103 35.71 8.28 -36.60
CA GLU A 1103 36.89 8.95 -37.17
C GLU A 1103 36.53 9.67 -38.48
N LYS A 1104 36.46 11.01 -38.43
CA LYS A 1104 36.77 12.03 -39.46
C LYS A 1104 35.93 13.30 -39.27
N THR A 1105 36.58 14.41 -38.90
CA THR A 1105 36.02 15.77 -38.94
C THR A 1105 36.55 16.50 -40.17
N GLN A 1106 35.73 16.58 -41.21
CA GLN A 1106 35.88 17.52 -42.33
C GLN A 1106 34.58 18.33 -42.42
N SER A 1107 34.67 19.61 -42.80
CA SER A 1107 33.49 20.47 -42.98
C SER A 1107 32.64 20.01 -44.16
N VAL A 1108 31.31 19.97 -44.00
CA VAL A 1108 30.36 19.45 -45.00
C VAL A 1108 29.27 20.46 -45.35
N ASP A 1109 28.71 20.36 -46.56
CA ASP A 1109 27.73 21.33 -47.04
C ASP A 1109 26.32 21.12 -46.47
N ILE A 1110 25.94 19.90 -46.13
CA ILE A 1110 24.64 19.58 -45.54
C ILE A 1110 24.81 18.53 -44.45
N VAL A 1111 24.22 18.74 -43.28
CA VAL A 1111 24.17 17.72 -42.21
C VAL A 1111 22.73 17.28 -41.98
N LEU A 1112 22.43 15.99 -42.14
CA LEU A 1112 21.18 15.39 -41.67
C LEU A 1112 21.43 14.73 -40.31
N ASN A 1113 21.01 15.41 -39.24
CA ASN A 1113 21.28 14.96 -37.88
C ASN A 1113 20.31 13.87 -37.40
N SER A 1114 20.75 13.04 -36.45
CA SER A 1114 19.90 12.16 -35.65
C SER A 1114 20.48 11.94 -34.24
N LEU A 1115 21.50 12.72 -33.86
CA LEU A 1115 22.23 12.60 -32.60
C LEU A 1115 21.78 13.69 -31.62
N SER A 1116 22.02 13.47 -30.32
CA SER A 1116 21.57 14.38 -29.25
C SER A 1116 22.71 14.79 -28.32
N GLY A 1117 22.53 15.85 -27.54
CA GLY A 1117 23.51 16.37 -26.58
C GLY A 1117 24.81 16.84 -27.24
N GLU A 1118 25.96 16.47 -26.67
CA GLU A 1118 27.29 16.88 -27.17
C GLU A 1118 27.52 16.51 -28.63
N LEU A 1119 26.92 15.41 -29.11
CA LEU A 1119 27.05 14.98 -30.51
C LEU A 1119 26.28 15.90 -31.48
N LEU A 1120 25.16 16.50 -31.06
CA LEU A 1120 24.47 17.53 -31.85
C LEU A 1120 25.38 18.74 -32.05
N HIS A 1121 26.10 19.16 -31.00
CA HIS A 1121 27.04 20.28 -31.09
C HIS A 1121 28.22 19.98 -32.01
N ALA A 1122 28.79 18.77 -31.92
CA ALA A 1122 29.83 18.34 -32.86
C ALA A 1122 29.32 18.34 -34.32
N SER A 1123 28.08 17.91 -34.56
CA SER A 1123 27.44 17.98 -35.88
C SER A 1123 27.26 19.43 -36.35
N TRP A 1124 26.92 20.35 -35.44
CA TRP A 1124 26.75 21.78 -35.73
C TRP A 1124 28.07 22.48 -36.11
N GLU A 1125 29.18 22.08 -35.50
CA GLU A 1125 30.52 22.56 -35.84
C GLU A 1125 30.96 22.12 -37.25
N CYS A 1126 30.54 20.93 -37.68
CA CYS A 1126 30.92 20.35 -38.98
C CYS A 1126 30.25 21.02 -40.20
N VAL A 1127 29.24 21.86 -40.03
CA VAL A 1127 28.55 22.54 -41.13
C VAL A 1127 29.50 23.55 -41.79
N ALA A 1128 29.63 23.60 -43.12
CA ALA A 1128 30.49 24.59 -43.77
C ALA A 1128 29.88 26.02 -43.77
N GLU A 1129 30.61 27.03 -44.23
CA GLU A 1129 30.10 28.42 -44.31
C GLU A 1129 28.94 28.53 -45.33
N PHE A 1130 27.86 29.26 -45.00
CA PHE A 1130 26.61 29.38 -45.79
C PHE A 1130 25.75 28.11 -45.89
N ARG A 1131 26.03 27.12 -45.06
CA ARG A 1131 25.45 25.78 -45.16
C ARG A 1131 24.49 25.44 -44.04
N LYS A 1132 23.81 24.30 -44.17
CA LYS A 1132 22.63 23.99 -43.36
C LYS A 1132 22.78 22.68 -42.58
N LEU A 1133 22.31 22.70 -41.33
CA LEU A 1133 22.00 21.48 -40.57
C LEU A 1133 20.49 21.28 -40.54
N VAL A 1134 20.04 20.08 -40.87
CA VAL A 1134 18.64 19.66 -40.71
C VAL A 1134 18.48 18.69 -39.56
N GLU A 1135 17.63 19.06 -38.62
CA GLU A 1135 17.27 18.32 -37.42
C GLU A 1135 15.88 17.67 -37.60
N PRO A 1136 15.79 16.35 -37.79
CA PRO A 1136 14.54 15.61 -37.72
C PRO A 1136 14.23 15.08 -36.30
N GLY A 1137 15.23 15.04 -35.41
CA GLY A 1137 15.11 14.57 -34.04
C GLY A 1137 14.44 15.58 -33.12
N LYS A 1138 13.66 15.07 -32.16
CA LYS A 1138 12.89 15.91 -31.23
C LYS A 1138 13.45 15.95 -29.82
N ARG A 1139 14.44 15.11 -29.49
CA ARG A 1139 14.88 14.88 -28.10
C ARG A 1139 15.42 16.15 -27.45
N ASP A 1140 16.43 16.78 -28.05
CA ASP A 1140 17.03 18.01 -27.50
C ASP A 1140 16.08 19.20 -27.54
N LEU A 1141 15.23 19.28 -28.57
CA LEU A 1141 14.21 20.33 -28.67
C LEU A 1141 13.17 20.23 -27.55
N VAL A 1142 12.69 19.01 -27.26
CA VAL A 1142 11.76 18.75 -26.15
C VAL A 1142 12.47 18.93 -24.80
N GLY A 1143 13.77 18.67 -24.73
CA GLY A 1143 14.62 18.84 -23.55
C GLY A 1143 15.16 20.25 -23.33
N PHE A 1144 14.75 21.25 -24.13
CA PHE A 1144 15.26 22.64 -24.06
C PHE A 1144 16.78 22.75 -24.21
N GLY A 1145 17.36 21.95 -25.12
CA GLY A 1145 18.78 22.00 -25.46
C GLY A 1145 19.22 23.41 -25.89
N LYS A 1146 20.43 23.80 -25.48
CA LYS A 1146 21.04 25.07 -25.89
C LYS A 1146 21.79 24.86 -27.20
N LEU A 1147 21.77 25.85 -28.09
CA LEU A 1147 22.53 25.83 -29.34
C LEU A 1147 23.61 26.93 -29.30
N ASP A 1148 24.82 26.61 -29.74
CA ASP A 1148 25.88 27.60 -29.90
C ASP A 1148 25.54 28.55 -31.06
N LEU A 1149 25.58 29.85 -30.78
CA LEU A 1149 25.25 30.89 -31.75
C LEU A 1149 26.46 31.34 -32.58
N GLU A 1150 27.70 31.06 -32.15
CA GLU A 1150 28.90 31.46 -32.88
C GLU A 1150 28.93 30.94 -34.33
N PRO A 1151 28.55 29.67 -34.63
CA PRO A 1151 28.55 29.15 -36.00
C PRO A 1151 27.62 29.91 -36.96
N PHE A 1152 26.62 30.66 -36.48
CA PHE A 1152 25.79 31.50 -37.35
C PHE A 1152 26.56 32.68 -37.95
N LEU A 1153 27.68 33.10 -37.36
CA LEU A 1153 28.56 34.14 -37.94
C LEU A 1153 29.13 33.73 -39.30
N LEU A 1154 29.22 32.42 -39.55
CA LEU A 1154 29.60 31.82 -40.84
C LEU A 1154 28.39 31.65 -41.77
N ASN A 1155 27.30 32.42 -41.56
CA ASN A 1155 26.03 32.34 -42.30
C ASN A 1155 25.43 30.92 -42.37
N ARG A 1156 25.71 30.08 -41.36
CA ARG A 1156 25.11 28.76 -41.25
C ARG A 1156 23.64 28.86 -40.90
N SER A 1157 22.81 27.92 -41.37
CA SER A 1157 21.40 27.84 -40.99
C SER A 1157 21.10 26.54 -40.25
N TYR A 1158 20.27 26.62 -39.20
CA TYR A 1158 19.74 25.47 -38.47
C TYR A 1158 18.26 25.30 -38.83
N CYS A 1159 17.86 24.11 -39.31
CA CYS A 1159 16.52 23.86 -39.85
C CYS A 1159 15.88 22.63 -39.18
N TYR A 1160 14.72 22.79 -38.55
CA TYR A 1160 13.98 21.67 -37.95
C TYR A 1160 12.90 21.14 -38.92
N VAL A 1161 12.76 19.81 -39.02
CA VAL A 1161 11.77 19.14 -39.87
C VAL A 1161 10.94 18.15 -39.07
N ASP A 1162 9.61 18.31 -39.10
CA ASP A 1162 8.66 17.47 -38.37
C ASP A 1162 7.57 16.94 -39.31
N LEU A 1163 7.73 15.70 -39.77
CA LEU A 1163 6.79 15.08 -40.70
C LEU A 1163 5.38 14.95 -40.11
N ALA A 1164 5.26 14.57 -38.84
CA ALA A 1164 3.96 14.41 -38.19
C ALA A 1164 3.21 15.75 -38.09
N HIS A 1165 3.92 16.83 -37.77
CA HIS A 1165 3.34 18.17 -37.76
C HIS A 1165 2.96 18.64 -39.18
N ALA A 1166 3.79 18.34 -40.18
CA ALA A 1166 3.51 18.67 -41.58
C ALA A 1166 2.27 17.92 -42.13
N MET A 1167 2.06 16.67 -41.74
CA MET A 1167 0.86 15.90 -42.11
C MET A 1167 -0.41 16.53 -41.55
N ALA A 1168 -0.38 16.97 -40.28
CA ALA A 1168 -1.53 17.57 -39.61
C ALA A 1168 -1.89 18.96 -40.16
N VAL A 1169 -0.89 19.79 -40.50
CA VAL A 1169 -1.11 21.21 -40.83
C VAL A 1169 -0.97 21.51 -42.33
N ARG A 1170 -0.25 20.68 -43.09
CA ARG A 1170 0.05 20.87 -44.53
C ARG A 1170 -0.06 19.57 -45.34
N PRO A 1171 -1.19 18.84 -45.30
CA PRO A 1171 -1.33 17.54 -45.97
C PRO A 1171 -1.12 17.60 -47.49
N ALA A 1172 -1.48 18.71 -48.15
CA ALA A 1172 -1.25 18.88 -49.59
C ALA A 1172 0.24 18.90 -49.98
N SER A 1173 1.11 19.44 -49.12
CA SER A 1173 2.57 19.41 -49.35
C SER A 1173 3.13 17.99 -49.19
N VAL A 1174 2.62 17.23 -48.21
CA VAL A 1174 2.99 15.83 -48.00
C VAL A 1174 2.52 14.95 -49.15
N ARG A 1175 1.34 15.22 -49.71
CA ARG A 1175 0.84 14.57 -50.94
C ARG A 1175 1.81 14.75 -52.11
N ALA A 1176 2.26 15.97 -52.37
CA ALA A 1176 3.20 16.25 -53.45
C ALA A 1176 4.56 15.54 -53.26
N ILE A 1177 5.02 15.37 -52.02
CA ILE A 1177 6.20 14.56 -51.71
C ILE A 1177 5.93 13.07 -51.99
N THR A 1178 4.76 12.57 -51.58
CA THR A 1178 4.34 11.18 -51.77
C THR A 1178 4.22 10.81 -53.25
N GLU A 1179 3.61 11.67 -54.07
CA GLU A 1179 3.50 11.47 -55.52
C GLU A 1179 4.88 11.47 -56.20
N ARG A 1180 5.79 12.39 -55.80
CA ARG A 1180 7.18 12.40 -56.28
C ARG A 1180 7.91 11.11 -55.93
N ARG A 1181 7.72 10.59 -54.70
CA ARG A 1181 8.32 9.32 -54.25
C ARG A 1181 7.86 8.14 -55.12
N VAL A 1182 6.56 8.02 -55.37
CA VAL A 1182 6.03 6.93 -56.22
C VAL A 1182 6.62 7.01 -57.62
N LYS A 1183 6.68 8.20 -58.22
CA LYS A 1183 7.32 8.37 -59.52
C LYS A 1183 8.80 7.99 -59.51
N MET A 1184 9.54 8.37 -58.45
CA MET A 1184 10.94 7.97 -58.30
C MET A 1184 11.11 6.45 -58.18
N LEU A 1185 10.17 5.77 -57.54
CA LEU A 1185 10.15 4.31 -57.44
C LEU A 1185 9.84 3.65 -58.79
N GLU A 1186 8.87 4.17 -59.53
CA GLU A 1186 8.54 3.71 -60.89
C GLU A 1186 9.72 3.91 -61.86
N ASP A 1187 10.41 5.03 -61.74
CA ASP A 1187 11.63 5.35 -62.50
C ASP A 1187 12.85 4.49 -62.07
N GLY A 1188 12.74 3.68 -61.01
CA GLY A 1188 13.84 2.87 -60.47
C GLY A 1188 14.94 3.69 -59.78
N LYS A 1189 14.64 4.92 -59.33
CA LYS A 1189 15.59 5.82 -58.68
C LYS A 1189 15.68 5.62 -57.16
N ILE A 1190 14.62 5.09 -56.56
CA ILE A 1190 14.58 4.71 -55.14
C ILE A 1190 14.10 3.26 -55.02
N HIS A 1191 14.44 2.61 -53.90
CA HIS A 1191 14.20 1.18 -53.70
C HIS A 1191 13.64 0.92 -52.29
N PRO A 1192 13.02 -0.24 -52.03
CA PRO A 1192 12.70 -0.64 -50.67
C PRO A 1192 13.96 -0.72 -49.80
N ILE A 1193 13.85 -0.34 -48.52
CA ILE A 1193 14.99 -0.30 -47.60
C ILE A 1193 15.39 -1.74 -47.21
N GLY A 1194 16.66 -2.12 -47.42
CA GLY A 1194 17.18 -3.46 -47.15
C GLY A 1194 17.60 -3.70 -45.67
N ALA A 1195 17.64 -4.98 -45.27
CA ALA A 1195 17.81 -5.51 -43.88
C ALA A 1195 16.53 -5.48 -43.02
N VAL A 1196 15.61 -6.40 -43.33
CA VAL A 1196 14.25 -6.42 -42.79
C VAL A 1196 14.07 -7.60 -41.83
N SER A 1197 13.51 -7.34 -40.64
CA SER A 1197 12.94 -8.39 -39.78
C SER A 1197 11.42 -8.25 -39.78
N ALA A 1198 10.72 -9.25 -40.31
CA ALA A 1198 9.27 -9.33 -40.31
C ALA A 1198 8.79 -10.27 -39.19
N TYR A 1199 7.75 -9.86 -38.47
CA TYR A 1199 7.11 -10.60 -37.39
C TYR A 1199 5.63 -10.82 -37.75
N GLU A 1200 5.10 -12.01 -37.48
CA GLU A 1200 3.67 -12.28 -37.66
C GLU A 1200 2.87 -11.75 -36.47
N ALA A 1201 1.65 -11.27 -36.72
CA ALA A 1201 0.74 -10.93 -35.64
C ALA A 1201 0.36 -12.21 -34.85
N PRO A 1202 0.32 -12.17 -33.50
CA PRO A 1202 -0.09 -13.31 -32.70
C PRO A 1202 -1.55 -13.71 -33.00
N THR A 1203 -1.82 -15.01 -33.12
CA THR A 1203 -3.16 -15.58 -33.39
C THR A 1203 -4.05 -15.55 -32.14
N LEU A 1204 -5.30 -15.08 -32.28
CA LEU A 1204 -6.32 -15.12 -31.22
C LEU A 1204 -7.01 -16.51 -31.14
N PRO A 1205 -7.55 -16.90 -29.97
CA PRO A 1205 -8.58 -17.93 -29.89
C PRO A 1205 -9.86 -17.49 -30.63
N THR A 1206 -10.55 -18.42 -31.27
CA THR A 1206 -11.74 -18.22 -32.12
C THR A 1206 -12.86 -17.39 -31.48
N PRO A 1207 -13.46 -16.40 -32.19
CA PRO A 1207 -14.65 -15.67 -31.75
C PRO A 1207 -15.96 -16.45 -31.95
N SER A 1208 -16.98 -16.11 -31.16
CA SER A 1208 -18.36 -16.65 -31.25
C SER A 1208 -19.07 -16.27 -32.56
N ALA A 1209 -20.02 -17.13 -32.95
CA ALA A 1209 -20.53 -17.36 -34.31
C ALA A 1209 -21.38 -16.27 -35.01
N THR A 1210 -21.20 -14.97 -34.75
CA THR A 1210 -22.06 -13.91 -35.34
C THR A 1210 -21.38 -12.83 -36.18
N CYS A 1211 -20.06 -12.88 -36.41
CA CYS A 1211 -19.38 -11.91 -37.29
C CYS A 1211 -18.62 -12.59 -38.43
N ARG A 1212 -18.67 -12.01 -39.63
CA ARG A 1212 -18.00 -12.52 -40.83
C ARG A 1212 -16.50 -12.64 -40.57
N THR A 1213 -15.96 -13.84 -40.82
CA THR A 1213 -14.54 -14.20 -40.69
C THR A 1213 -13.62 -13.23 -41.44
N VAL A 1214 -12.73 -12.55 -40.71
CA VAL A 1214 -11.56 -11.85 -41.26
C VAL A 1214 -10.30 -12.53 -40.71
N THR A 1215 -9.45 -13.01 -41.60
CA THR A 1215 -8.20 -13.70 -41.27
C THR A 1215 -7.11 -12.72 -40.80
N PRO A 1216 -6.37 -13.00 -39.71
CA PRO A 1216 -5.25 -12.16 -39.29
C PRO A 1216 -4.09 -12.38 -40.27
N SER A 1217 -3.83 -11.40 -41.15
CA SER A 1217 -2.74 -11.46 -42.14
C SER A 1217 -1.75 -10.29 -42.08
N ALA A 1218 -1.88 -9.39 -41.10
CA ALA A 1218 -0.96 -8.27 -40.92
C ALA A 1218 0.38 -8.73 -40.35
N LYS A 1219 1.48 -8.35 -41.02
CA LYS A 1219 2.86 -8.56 -40.57
C LYS A 1219 3.45 -7.25 -40.06
N TRP A 1220 4.15 -7.31 -38.93
CA TRP A 1220 4.89 -6.22 -38.29
C TRP A 1220 6.33 -6.22 -38.79
N TRP A 1221 6.98 -5.07 -38.91
CA TRP A 1221 8.41 -5.06 -39.26
C TRP A 1221 9.18 -3.90 -38.61
N SER A 1222 10.48 -4.10 -38.44
CA SER A 1222 11.42 -3.10 -37.91
C SER A 1222 12.75 -3.13 -38.66
N SER A 1223 13.39 -1.97 -38.83
CA SER A 1223 14.72 -1.80 -39.45
C SER A 1223 15.90 -1.87 -38.47
N PHE A 1224 15.65 -2.13 -37.17
CA PHE A 1224 16.71 -2.22 -36.17
C PHE A 1224 17.45 -3.58 -36.22
N GLN A 1225 18.77 -3.57 -36.45
CA GLN A 1225 19.62 -4.74 -36.18
C GLN A 1225 19.62 -5.04 -34.67
N LYS A 1226 19.43 -6.32 -34.31
CA LYS A 1226 19.47 -6.91 -32.95
C LYS A 1226 20.08 -5.99 -31.88
N MET A 1227 19.23 -5.33 -31.08
CA MET A 1227 19.60 -5.09 -29.69
C MET A 1227 19.41 -6.41 -28.93
N PRO A 1228 20.41 -6.91 -28.20
CA PRO A 1228 20.21 -8.09 -27.37
C PRO A 1228 19.21 -7.71 -26.27
N LEU A 1229 18.01 -8.29 -26.33
CA LEU A 1229 17.17 -8.45 -25.14
C LEU A 1229 17.97 -9.32 -24.18
N GLN A 1230 18.74 -8.67 -23.31
CA GLN A 1230 19.46 -9.36 -22.24
C GLN A 1230 18.42 -9.96 -21.31
N SER A 1231 18.43 -11.29 -21.20
CA SER A 1231 17.65 -12.01 -20.20
C SER A 1231 17.98 -11.49 -18.79
N PRO A 1232 17.07 -11.57 -17.81
CA PRO A 1232 17.29 -11.10 -16.43
C PRO A 1232 18.39 -11.81 -15.63
N ALA A 1233 19.17 -12.71 -16.22
CA ALA A 1233 20.08 -13.61 -15.52
C ALA A 1233 21.55 -13.15 -15.44
N SER A 1234 21.94 -11.98 -15.95
CA SER A 1234 23.35 -11.55 -15.95
C SER A 1234 23.58 -10.13 -15.44
N ARG A 1235 23.31 -9.90 -14.14
CA ARG A 1235 23.91 -8.81 -13.35
C ARG A 1235 24.91 -9.41 -12.33
N LYS A 1236 26.13 -9.66 -12.79
CA LYS A 1236 27.35 -9.68 -11.97
C LYS A 1236 28.54 -9.26 -12.85
N LEU A 1237 28.75 -7.95 -12.94
CA LEU A 1237 30.04 -7.25 -12.88
C LEU A 1237 29.78 -5.74 -12.98
#